data_AF-A0A1I5EQ80-F1
#
_entry.id   AF-A0A1I5EQ80-F1
#
_cell.length_a   1.000
_cell.length_b   1.000
_cell.length_c   1.000
_cell.angle_alpha   90.00
_cell.angle_beta   90.00
_cell.angle_gamma   90.00
#
_symmetry.space_group_name_H-M   'P 1'
#
loop_
_entity.id
_entity.type
_entity.pdbx_description
1 polymer ?
#
loop_
_entity_poly.entity_id
_entity_poly.type
_entity_poly.pdbx_seq_one_letter_code
_entity_poly.pdbx_strand_id
1 'polypeptide(L)'
;MTSLASVRPRLVSVPLVLDVPTGRRGAPLAAPGVPGGETDAPPGEAGEIVRRLADRDRVAAFAGGWSWGALVACDPMLVAPPGTDPFTLLAAVPRLPADPAHPDAVGGGWFGFLDHAPPQARPDAVLAWYRDVLRHDGERWWFEALVAGEESTDRPWDLPVHPDVGSAEQRLAELQRDLQHPAPARTARLEVVRWPDRDAHLAAVERCIGEIRRGEIFQANIATGLDVRLHGDVHEAWARLTGDTPPARAALVAGPDRVAVSASPELFLRRSGDRVDTAPIKGTRPRTGVPDRDEHERQRLTVSVKDAAENVMIVDLMRNDLARVAVPGGVQVGRLLAVEPHPGVWHLVSRVHATLRDDVGDGDLLAAAYPPGSVTGAPKVRACAVIAECEGRDRGLFTGAVGGVSPLAGLELNVAIRTLDLGPADPDGSRAGRLGVGGGITVDSDPAEEYAECLTKAAPVLAALDGPTPQPAPARTRPADRAAGLFETVACTDGVAARVGEHAARLRRSYLAVTGTVLTAPVETVVANAAAGRTGHHRMRVEADLHDPSRVDVRVAAWPGPVPLAEQPGLVLDVRRGTDAECHKFADRRWLDAHEAATGPDRTPVLADLTGALLEGTRSSLAAVHCGRLWTPPLDGRILPGTGRRAVLDLLGPDAVRIAPLPVGELADTDGLFLVNALRGIQWVREVHDGGALVARWDTPDPLTRRLATRLAH
;
A
#
# COMPACT_ATOMS: atom_id res chain seq x y z
N MET A 1 -33.12 -43.94 -16.23
CA MET A 1 -32.35 -43.96 -17.50
C MET A 1 -33.11 -43.13 -18.53
N THR A 2 -32.77 -41.86 -18.62
CA THR A 2 -32.71 -41.10 -19.87
C THR A 2 -31.44 -40.27 -19.72
N SER A 3 -30.43 -40.64 -20.50
CA SER A 3 -29.05 -40.13 -20.44
C SER A 3 -29.02 -38.69 -20.93
N LEU A 4 -28.87 -37.71 -20.04
CA LEU A 4 -28.43 -36.35 -20.37
C LEU A 4 -26.90 -36.32 -20.49
N ALA A 5 -26.38 -37.08 -21.46
CA ALA A 5 -24.99 -36.99 -21.89
C ALA A 5 -24.97 -36.39 -23.29
N SER A 6 -23.91 -35.60 -23.53
CA SER A 6 -23.43 -35.08 -24.81
C SER A 6 -24.14 -33.88 -25.43
N VAL A 7 -23.89 -32.72 -24.84
CA VAL A 7 -23.50 -31.54 -25.62
C VAL A 7 -22.22 -31.01 -25.01
N ARG A 8 -21.12 -30.96 -25.78
CA ARG A 8 -19.87 -30.30 -25.36
C ARG A 8 -19.58 -29.19 -26.37
N PRO A 9 -19.35 -27.94 -25.94
CA PRO A 9 -18.68 -26.95 -26.76
C PRO A 9 -17.37 -27.54 -27.28
N ARG A 10 -17.02 -27.25 -28.52
CA ARG A 10 -15.78 -27.71 -29.12
C ARG A 10 -14.74 -26.60 -28.98
N LEU A 11 -13.53 -26.95 -28.56
CA LEU A 11 -12.38 -26.06 -28.64
C LEU A 11 -11.82 -26.13 -30.06
N VAL A 12 -11.69 -24.97 -30.71
CA VAL A 12 -10.84 -24.83 -31.89
C VAL A 12 -9.51 -24.28 -31.40
N SER A 13 -8.42 -25.04 -31.55
CA SER A 13 -7.07 -24.62 -31.17
C SER A 13 -6.13 -24.77 -32.37
N VAL A 14 -5.51 -23.68 -32.79
CA VAL A 14 -4.65 -23.63 -33.99
C VAL A 14 -3.32 -22.95 -33.63
N PRO A 15 -2.17 -23.61 -33.84
CA PRO A 15 -0.87 -22.98 -33.59
C PRO A 15 -0.61 -21.87 -34.61
N LEU A 16 -0.01 -20.78 -34.15
CA LEU A 16 0.31 -19.61 -34.96
C LEU A 16 1.82 -19.52 -35.21
N VAL A 17 2.18 -19.17 -36.43
CA VAL A 17 3.55 -18.76 -36.78
C VAL A 17 3.51 -17.24 -36.96
N LEU A 18 4.08 -16.52 -36.00
CA LEU A 18 4.12 -15.06 -36.00
C LEU A 18 5.55 -14.58 -36.23
N ASP A 19 5.73 -13.64 -37.17
CA ASP A 19 6.99 -12.91 -37.33
C ASP A 19 7.00 -11.73 -36.34
N VAL A 20 7.30 -12.03 -35.09
CA VAL A 20 7.44 -11.06 -34.00
C VAL A 20 8.93 -10.77 -33.84
N PRO A 21 9.38 -9.52 -34.01
CA PRO A 21 10.77 -9.18 -33.71
C PRO A 21 11.05 -9.52 -32.25
N THR A 22 11.88 -10.52 -31.99
CA THR A 22 12.31 -10.83 -30.63
C THR A 22 13.12 -9.64 -30.12
N GLY A 23 12.49 -8.78 -29.31
CA GLY A 23 13.10 -7.57 -28.77
C GLY A 23 14.23 -7.88 -27.80
N ARG A 24 15.45 -8.13 -28.30
CA ARG A 24 16.66 -8.12 -27.45
C ARG A 24 17.10 -6.68 -27.23
N ARG A 25 16.67 -6.07 -26.12
CA ARG A 25 17.43 -5.02 -25.44
C ARG A 25 17.60 -5.42 -23.97
N GLY A 26 18.83 -5.78 -23.60
CA GLY A 26 19.22 -6.21 -22.26
C GLY A 26 19.42 -7.72 -22.17
N ALA A 27 20.64 -8.16 -21.84
CA ALA A 27 20.91 -9.57 -21.56
C ALA A 27 20.05 -10.03 -20.37
N PRO A 28 19.38 -11.19 -20.45
CA PRO A 28 18.84 -11.80 -19.25
C PRO A 28 20.04 -12.16 -18.36
N LEU A 29 20.05 -11.64 -17.13
CA LEU A 29 20.82 -12.29 -16.06
C LEU A 29 20.17 -13.66 -15.85
N ALA A 30 20.66 -14.66 -16.59
CA ALA A 30 20.28 -16.05 -16.41
C ALA A 30 20.59 -16.45 -14.97
N ALA A 31 19.57 -16.65 -14.16
CA ALA A 31 19.71 -17.31 -12.87
C ALA A 31 19.91 -18.82 -13.15
N PRO A 32 21.03 -19.44 -12.75
CA PRO A 32 21.17 -20.88 -12.86
C PRO A 32 20.31 -21.56 -11.78
N GLY A 33 19.47 -22.52 -12.17
CA GLY A 33 19.05 -23.60 -11.29
C GLY A 33 17.72 -23.46 -10.51
N VAL A 34 16.63 -23.03 -11.16
CA VAL A 34 15.27 -23.30 -10.64
C VAL A 34 14.63 -24.42 -11.46
N PRO A 35 14.44 -25.64 -10.91
CA PRO A 35 13.61 -26.65 -11.56
C PRO A 35 12.14 -26.24 -11.38
N GLY A 36 11.42 -26.01 -12.49
CA GLY A 36 9.96 -25.91 -12.51
C GLY A 36 9.33 -24.51 -12.49
N GLY A 37 10.02 -23.47 -12.98
CA GLY A 37 9.37 -22.18 -13.24
C GLY A 37 8.71 -22.18 -14.62
N GLU A 38 7.37 -22.07 -14.66
CA GLU A 38 6.57 -21.84 -15.87
C GLU A 38 7.15 -20.65 -16.66
N THR A 39 7.71 -20.91 -17.83
CA THR A 39 8.30 -19.89 -18.71
C THR A 39 7.20 -19.32 -19.60
N ASP A 40 6.73 -18.11 -19.30
CA ASP A 40 5.78 -17.38 -20.14
C ASP A 40 6.48 -16.65 -21.31
N ALA A 41 5.71 -16.12 -22.28
CA ALA A 41 6.27 -15.27 -23.34
C ALA A 41 7.08 -14.11 -22.72
N PRO A 42 8.26 -13.74 -23.26
CA PRO A 42 8.94 -12.56 -22.79
C PRO A 42 8.02 -11.34 -22.97
N PRO A 43 7.93 -10.42 -21.98
CA PRO A 43 7.05 -9.24 -21.99
C PRO A 43 7.00 -8.45 -23.31
N GLY A 44 8.11 -8.44 -24.05
CA GLY A 44 8.21 -7.77 -25.35
C GLY A 44 7.36 -8.38 -26.47
N GLU A 45 7.08 -9.69 -26.45
CA GLU A 45 6.29 -10.36 -27.50
C GLU A 45 4.80 -10.09 -27.36
N ALA A 46 4.25 -10.23 -26.14
CA ALA A 46 2.86 -9.88 -25.88
C ALA A 46 2.59 -8.40 -26.13
N GLY A 47 3.54 -7.52 -25.77
CA GLY A 47 3.49 -6.09 -26.08
C GLY A 47 3.37 -5.81 -27.58
N GLU A 48 4.08 -6.55 -28.43
CA GLU A 48 4.01 -6.38 -29.88
C GLU A 48 2.67 -6.82 -30.47
N ILE A 49 2.11 -7.95 -30.01
CA ILE A 49 0.75 -8.37 -30.43
C ILE A 49 -0.28 -7.32 -30.05
N VAL A 50 -0.20 -6.80 -28.82
CA VAL A 50 -1.09 -5.75 -28.33
C VAL A 50 -0.99 -4.48 -29.17
N ARG A 51 0.21 -4.07 -29.60
CA ARG A 51 0.37 -2.94 -30.52
C ARG A 51 -0.26 -3.20 -31.89
N ARG A 52 -0.13 -4.42 -32.45
CA ARG A 52 -0.71 -4.77 -33.76
C ARG A 52 -2.23 -4.83 -33.72
N LEU A 53 -2.82 -5.16 -32.58
CA LEU A 53 -4.26 -5.26 -32.38
C LEU A 53 -4.91 -4.02 -31.77
N ALA A 54 -4.16 -2.95 -31.51
CA ALA A 54 -4.65 -1.77 -30.79
C ALA A 54 -5.76 -0.96 -31.48
N ASP A 55 -6.02 -1.18 -32.77
CA ASP A 55 -7.17 -0.58 -33.47
C ASP A 55 -8.43 -1.46 -33.36
N ARG A 56 -8.34 -2.63 -32.72
CA ARG A 56 -9.48 -3.50 -32.40
C ARG A 56 -10.22 -2.99 -31.18
N ASP A 57 -11.50 -3.33 -31.11
CA ASP A 57 -12.34 -2.88 -30.01
C ASP A 57 -11.97 -3.63 -28.72
N ARG A 58 -11.85 -2.88 -27.63
CA ARG A 58 -11.64 -3.39 -26.26
C ARG A 58 -10.60 -4.52 -26.19
N VAL A 59 -9.35 -4.22 -26.53
CA VAL A 59 -8.25 -5.17 -26.33
C VAL A 59 -8.11 -5.50 -24.84
N ALA A 60 -8.13 -6.79 -24.52
CA ALA A 60 -7.75 -7.34 -23.23
C ALA A 60 -6.42 -8.10 -23.39
N ALA A 61 -5.46 -7.86 -22.52
CA ALA A 61 -4.18 -8.54 -22.57
C ALA A 61 -3.67 -8.87 -21.17
N PHE A 62 -2.98 -10.01 -21.06
CA PHE A 62 -2.40 -10.53 -19.83
C PHE A 62 -1.00 -11.07 -20.12
N ALA A 63 -0.06 -10.84 -19.22
CA ALA A 63 1.31 -11.35 -19.33
C ALA A 63 1.95 -11.54 -17.95
N GLY A 64 2.94 -12.43 -17.85
CA GLY A 64 3.64 -12.77 -16.61
C GLY A 64 3.26 -14.16 -16.10
N GLY A 65 3.37 -14.41 -14.80
CA GLY A 65 3.05 -15.70 -14.19
C GLY A 65 1.55 -16.00 -14.06
N TRP A 66 0.73 -15.68 -15.08
CA TRP A 66 -0.65 -16.14 -15.17
C TRP A 66 -0.66 -17.64 -15.48
N SER A 67 -1.62 -18.38 -14.93
CA SER A 67 -1.68 -19.84 -15.09
C SER A 67 -1.91 -20.29 -16.54
N TRP A 68 -2.49 -19.42 -17.35
CA TRP A 68 -2.71 -19.63 -18.78
C TRP A 68 -1.60 -19.05 -19.69
N GLY A 69 -0.53 -18.50 -19.10
CA GLY A 69 0.50 -17.76 -19.84
C GLY A 69 0.03 -16.39 -20.34
N ALA A 70 0.68 -15.86 -21.36
CA ALA A 70 0.31 -14.61 -21.99
C ALA A 70 -0.97 -14.80 -22.82
N LEU A 71 -1.86 -13.82 -22.77
CA LEU A 71 -3.15 -13.88 -23.44
C LEU A 71 -3.50 -12.52 -24.04
N VAL A 72 -4.03 -12.50 -25.26
CA VAL A 72 -4.60 -11.30 -25.90
C VAL A 72 -5.95 -11.64 -26.51
N ALA A 73 -6.95 -10.80 -26.26
CA ALA A 73 -8.29 -10.91 -26.82
C ALA A 73 -8.79 -9.53 -27.27
N CYS A 74 -9.70 -9.49 -28.23
CA CYS A 74 -10.30 -8.25 -28.72
C CYS A 74 -11.68 -8.50 -29.36
N ASP A 75 -12.42 -7.44 -29.62
CA ASP A 75 -13.78 -7.45 -30.17
C ASP A 75 -14.74 -8.36 -29.38
N PRO A 76 -15.02 -8.02 -28.10
CA PRO A 76 -15.84 -8.85 -27.22
C PRO A 76 -17.25 -9.02 -27.79
N MET A 77 -17.85 -10.19 -27.56
CA MET A 77 -19.22 -10.48 -27.98
C MET A 77 -20.26 -9.78 -27.11
N LEU A 78 -19.94 -9.61 -25.83
CA LEU A 78 -20.81 -9.00 -24.84
C LEU A 78 -19.99 -8.13 -23.91
N VAL A 79 -20.60 -7.04 -23.46
CA VAL A 79 -20.10 -6.23 -22.35
C VAL A 79 -21.17 -6.25 -21.27
N ALA A 80 -20.78 -6.55 -20.04
CA ALA A 80 -21.70 -6.55 -18.92
C ALA A 80 -22.32 -5.15 -18.75
N PRO A 81 -23.65 -5.01 -18.64
CA PRO A 81 -24.28 -3.73 -18.37
C PRO A 81 -23.77 -3.11 -17.05
N PRO A 82 -23.69 -1.77 -16.93
CA PRO A 82 -23.40 -1.11 -15.67
C PRO A 82 -24.35 -1.57 -14.54
N GLY A 83 -23.81 -1.79 -13.34
CA GLY A 83 -24.57 -2.27 -12.18
C GLY A 83 -24.84 -3.78 -12.15
N THR A 84 -24.32 -4.55 -13.11
CA THR A 84 -24.35 -6.02 -13.05
C THR A 84 -23.56 -6.52 -11.84
N ASP A 85 -24.14 -7.41 -11.03
CA ASP A 85 -23.40 -8.07 -9.93
C ASP A 85 -22.33 -8.99 -10.52
N PRO A 86 -21.03 -8.66 -10.38
CA PRO A 86 -19.96 -9.45 -10.98
C PRO A 86 -19.85 -10.84 -10.34
N PHE A 87 -20.22 -11.01 -9.07
CA PHE A 87 -20.10 -12.32 -8.42
C PHE A 87 -21.13 -13.29 -8.98
N THR A 88 -22.35 -12.80 -9.22
CA THR A 88 -23.39 -13.57 -9.89
C THR A 88 -23.01 -13.87 -11.34
N LEU A 89 -22.49 -12.89 -12.08
CA LEU A 89 -22.07 -13.06 -13.47
C LEU A 89 -20.97 -14.12 -13.62
N LEU A 90 -19.93 -14.03 -12.79
CA LEU A 90 -18.79 -14.97 -12.84
C LEU A 90 -19.19 -16.37 -12.33
N ALA A 91 -20.14 -16.47 -11.39
CA ALA A 91 -20.67 -17.76 -10.94
C ALA A 91 -21.46 -18.51 -12.02
N ALA A 92 -22.06 -17.79 -12.99
CA ALA A 92 -22.85 -18.38 -14.06
C ALA A 92 -22.01 -19.01 -15.18
N VAL A 93 -20.68 -18.88 -15.13
CA VAL A 93 -19.80 -19.41 -16.18
C VAL A 93 -19.71 -20.93 -16.05
N PRO A 94 -20.08 -21.69 -17.09
CA PRO A 94 -20.05 -23.14 -17.02
C PRO A 94 -18.60 -23.64 -16.98
N ARG A 95 -18.35 -24.70 -16.21
CA ARG A 95 -17.08 -25.43 -16.27
C ARG A 95 -17.15 -26.45 -17.38
N LEU A 96 -16.26 -26.34 -18.34
CA LEU A 96 -16.09 -27.32 -19.40
C LEU A 96 -14.95 -28.27 -19.04
N PRO A 97 -15.07 -29.57 -19.38
CA PRO A 97 -13.96 -30.49 -19.22
C PRO A 97 -12.81 -30.05 -20.11
N ALA A 98 -11.59 -30.05 -19.57
CA ALA A 98 -10.39 -29.76 -20.35
C ALA A 98 -10.28 -30.73 -21.54
N ASP A 99 -9.83 -30.22 -22.69
CA ASP A 99 -9.47 -31.05 -23.83
C ASP A 99 -8.15 -31.77 -23.50
N PRO A 100 -8.10 -33.10 -23.49
CA PRO A 100 -6.86 -33.83 -23.22
C PRO A 100 -5.71 -33.48 -24.17
N ALA A 101 -6.01 -33.01 -25.40
CA ALA A 101 -4.99 -32.56 -26.35
C ALA A 101 -4.47 -31.14 -26.02
N HIS A 102 -5.26 -30.35 -25.29
CA HIS A 102 -4.96 -28.97 -24.93
C HIS A 102 -5.39 -28.70 -23.46
N PRO A 103 -4.71 -29.31 -22.48
CA PRO A 103 -5.13 -29.28 -21.08
C PRO A 103 -5.11 -27.87 -20.46
N ASP A 104 -4.28 -26.98 -21.00
CA ASP A 104 -4.09 -25.59 -20.53
C ASP A 104 -4.84 -24.56 -21.39
N ALA A 105 -5.78 -25.01 -22.23
CA ALA A 105 -6.55 -24.14 -23.10
C ALA A 105 -7.45 -23.21 -22.28
N VAL A 106 -7.58 -21.98 -22.78
CA VAL A 106 -8.46 -20.96 -22.23
C VAL A 106 -9.70 -20.82 -23.11
N GLY A 107 -9.52 -20.78 -24.44
CA GLY A 107 -10.59 -20.64 -25.43
C GLY A 107 -11.34 -19.30 -25.45
N GLY A 108 -11.53 -18.65 -24.30
CA GLY A 108 -12.36 -17.45 -24.15
C GLY A 108 -12.84 -17.31 -22.70
N GLY A 109 -13.71 -16.34 -22.45
CA GLY A 109 -14.28 -16.11 -21.12
C GLY A 109 -14.63 -14.66 -20.83
N TRP A 110 -15.01 -14.40 -19.58
CA TRP A 110 -15.17 -13.04 -19.06
C TRP A 110 -13.82 -12.50 -18.61
N PHE A 111 -13.36 -11.41 -19.20
CA PHE A 111 -12.16 -10.68 -18.79
C PHE A 111 -12.53 -9.25 -18.40
N GLY A 112 -11.85 -8.71 -17.40
CA GLY A 112 -12.28 -7.46 -16.79
C GLY A 112 -11.54 -7.06 -15.52
N PHE A 113 -12.15 -6.13 -14.81
CA PHE A 113 -11.73 -5.69 -13.49
C PHE A 113 -12.92 -5.41 -12.57
N LEU A 114 -12.65 -5.54 -11.28
CA LEU A 114 -13.56 -5.32 -10.17
C LEU A 114 -12.99 -4.19 -9.32
N ASP A 115 -13.81 -3.19 -9.03
CA ASP A 115 -13.40 -2.08 -8.16
C ASP A 115 -13.24 -2.54 -6.71
N HIS A 116 -12.55 -1.73 -5.92
CA HIS A 116 -12.49 -1.93 -4.48
C HIS A 116 -13.89 -1.79 -3.88
N ALA A 117 -14.26 -2.73 -3.02
CA ALA A 117 -15.48 -2.66 -2.24
C ALA A 117 -15.22 -3.15 -0.82
N PRO A 118 -15.89 -2.58 0.20
CA PRO A 118 -15.78 -3.10 1.56
C PRO A 118 -16.33 -4.54 1.62
N PRO A 119 -15.96 -5.32 2.65
CA PRO A 119 -16.49 -6.67 2.83
C PRO A 119 -18.02 -6.68 2.77
N GLN A 120 -18.59 -7.71 2.13
CA GLN A 120 -20.03 -7.91 1.91
C GLN A 120 -20.69 -6.99 0.88
N ALA A 121 -20.08 -5.87 0.49
CA ALA A 121 -20.57 -5.06 -0.62
C ALA A 121 -20.26 -5.73 -1.98
N ARG A 122 -21.02 -5.37 -3.01
CA ARG A 122 -20.73 -5.77 -4.39
C ARG A 122 -19.87 -4.69 -5.04
N PRO A 123 -18.72 -5.05 -5.64
CA PRO A 123 -17.92 -4.10 -6.37
C PRO A 123 -18.59 -3.74 -7.70
N ASP A 124 -18.41 -2.50 -8.12
CA ASP A 124 -18.60 -2.15 -9.52
C ASP A 124 -17.57 -2.90 -10.37
N ALA A 125 -17.91 -3.15 -11.63
CA ALA A 125 -17.10 -3.98 -12.49
C ALA A 125 -17.21 -3.58 -13.95
N VAL A 126 -16.12 -3.79 -14.67
CA VAL A 126 -16.08 -3.78 -16.13
C VAL A 126 -15.68 -5.18 -16.56
N LEU A 127 -16.62 -5.90 -17.17
CA LEU A 127 -16.42 -7.27 -17.65
C LEU A 127 -16.92 -7.37 -19.09
N ALA A 128 -16.16 -8.06 -19.94
CA ALA A 128 -16.54 -8.36 -21.30
C ALA A 128 -16.28 -9.83 -21.64
N TRP A 129 -17.18 -10.44 -22.40
CA TRP A 129 -17.07 -11.83 -22.84
C TRP A 129 -16.35 -11.90 -24.20
N TYR A 130 -15.25 -12.63 -24.24
CA TYR A 130 -14.48 -12.92 -25.43
C TYR A 130 -14.68 -14.38 -25.82
N ARG A 131 -14.96 -14.62 -27.10
CA ARG A 131 -15.21 -15.96 -27.66
C ARG A 131 -13.93 -16.69 -28.08
N ASP A 132 -12.87 -15.92 -28.26
CA ASP A 132 -11.57 -16.35 -28.77
C ASP A 132 -10.45 -15.57 -28.10
N VAL A 133 -9.27 -16.19 -28.05
CA VAL A 133 -8.05 -15.62 -27.49
C VAL A 133 -6.84 -16.02 -28.31
N LEU A 134 -5.83 -15.17 -28.31
CA LEU A 134 -4.45 -15.49 -28.67
C LEU A 134 -3.71 -15.84 -27.38
N ARG A 135 -3.31 -17.10 -27.21
CA ARG A 135 -2.61 -17.56 -26.00
C ARG A 135 -1.17 -17.93 -26.33
N HIS A 136 -0.23 -17.52 -25.50
CA HIS A 136 1.15 -17.99 -25.55
C HIS A 136 1.38 -19.01 -24.44
N ASP A 137 1.87 -20.20 -24.79
CA ASP A 137 2.11 -21.27 -23.82
C ASP A 137 3.51 -21.24 -23.20
N GLY A 138 4.35 -20.29 -23.61
CA GLY A 138 5.76 -20.20 -23.22
C GLY A 138 6.72 -20.53 -24.36
N GLU A 139 6.24 -21.23 -25.39
CA GLU A 139 7.02 -21.60 -26.56
C GLU A 139 6.46 -21.00 -27.85
N ARG A 140 5.13 -20.91 -27.97
CA ARG A 140 4.47 -20.41 -29.18
C ARG A 140 3.07 -19.84 -28.90
N TRP A 141 2.60 -19.08 -29.88
CA TRP A 141 1.25 -18.54 -29.91
C TRP A 141 0.23 -19.53 -30.47
N TRP A 142 -0.97 -19.50 -29.91
CA TRP A 142 -2.13 -20.29 -30.29
C TRP A 142 -3.32 -19.36 -30.48
N PHE A 143 -4.13 -19.64 -31.49
CA PHE A 143 -5.51 -19.14 -31.54
C PHE A 143 -6.41 -20.20 -30.92
N GLU A 144 -7.16 -19.81 -29.91
CA GLU A 144 -8.12 -20.68 -29.22
C GLU A 144 -9.50 -20.04 -29.26
N ALA A 145 -10.52 -20.81 -29.62
CA ALA A 145 -11.90 -20.33 -29.68
C ALA A 145 -12.89 -21.36 -29.14
N LEU A 146 -13.91 -20.88 -28.43
CA LEU A 146 -15.04 -21.69 -27.97
C LEU A 146 -16.14 -21.68 -29.03
N VAL A 147 -16.44 -22.86 -29.61
CA VAL A 147 -17.51 -23.00 -30.62
C VAL A 147 -18.61 -23.96 -30.16
N ALA A 148 -19.83 -23.74 -30.65
CA ALA A 148 -20.95 -24.66 -30.47
C ALA A 148 -20.70 -25.98 -31.22
N GLY A 149 -21.09 -27.11 -30.61
CA GLY A 149 -21.00 -28.42 -31.25
C GLY A 149 -22.11 -28.63 -32.29
N GLU A 150 -21.80 -29.35 -33.38
CA GLU A 150 -22.69 -29.58 -34.53
C GLU A 150 -24.02 -30.29 -34.19
N GLU A 151 -24.07 -31.10 -33.14
CA GLU A 151 -25.27 -31.84 -32.71
C GLU A 151 -26.02 -31.17 -31.54
N SER A 152 -25.60 -29.98 -31.13
CA SER A 152 -26.15 -29.33 -29.96
C SER A 152 -27.38 -28.48 -30.24
N THR A 153 -28.51 -28.81 -29.61
CA THR A 153 -29.61 -27.86 -29.39
C THR A 153 -29.41 -27.02 -28.12
N ASP A 154 -28.51 -27.45 -27.23
CA ASP A 154 -28.09 -26.71 -26.04
C ASP A 154 -27.06 -25.64 -26.42
N ARG A 155 -27.55 -24.42 -26.46
CA ARG A 155 -26.76 -23.21 -26.58
C ARG A 155 -25.96 -23.03 -25.28
N PRO A 156 -24.63 -23.16 -25.29
CA PRO A 156 -23.89 -23.48 -24.08
C PRO A 156 -23.78 -22.34 -23.04
N TRP A 157 -24.28 -21.13 -23.36
CA TRP A 157 -24.44 -19.98 -22.45
C TRP A 157 -25.33 -18.91 -23.14
N ASP A 158 -26.02 -18.02 -22.43
CA ASP A 158 -26.94 -17.00 -23.01
C ASP A 158 -26.20 -15.91 -23.85
N LEU A 159 -25.52 -16.31 -24.95
CA LEU A 159 -25.00 -15.36 -25.92
C LEU A 159 -26.06 -15.02 -26.98
N PRO A 160 -25.99 -13.79 -27.53
CA PRO A 160 -26.75 -13.42 -28.70
C PRO A 160 -26.43 -14.30 -29.93
N VAL A 161 -25.18 -14.75 -30.04
CA VAL A 161 -24.66 -15.54 -31.16
C VAL A 161 -23.71 -16.60 -30.62
N HIS A 162 -23.82 -17.82 -31.15
CA HIS A 162 -22.90 -18.91 -30.83
C HIS A 162 -21.91 -19.09 -31.99
N PRO A 163 -20.60 -18.94 -31.74
CA PRO A 163 -19.60 -19.20 -32.76
C PRO A 163 -19.68 -20.66 -33.21
N ASP A 164 -19.58 -20.90 -34.52
CA ASP A 164 -19.31 -22.22 -35.09
C ASP A 164 -17.85 -22.29 -35.60
N VAL A 165 -17.43 -23.46 -36.07
CA VAL A 165 -16.06 -23.67 -36.57
C VAL A 165 -15.73 -22.71 -37.72
N GLY A 166 -16.66 -22.49 -38.67
CA GLY A 166 -16.43 -21.60 -39.81
C GLY A 166 -16.23 -20.15 -39.40
N SER A 167 -17.00 -19.67 -38.42
CA SER A 167 -16.85 -18.34 -37.84
C SER A 167 -15.50 -18.18 -37.09
N ALA A 168 -15.03 -19.23 -36.43
CA ALA A 168 -13.73 -19.24 -35.77
C ALA A 168 -12.57 -19.22 -36.77
N GLU A 169 -12.68 -19.95 -37.88
CA GLU A 169 -11.70 -19.92 -38.99
C GLU A 169 -11.65 -18.54 -39.66
N GLN A 170 -12.80 -17.92 -39.90
CA GLN A 170 -12.85 -16.55 -40.41
C GLN A 170 -12.18 -15.56 -39.44
N ARG A 171 -12.48 -15.70 -38.15
CA ARG A 171 -11.89 -14.86 -37.10
C ARG A 171 -10.37 -15.02 -37.03
N LEU A 172 -9.86 -16.23 -37.11
CA LEU A 172 -8.44 -16.51 -37.20
C LEU A 172 -7.79 -15.80 -38.41
N ALA A 173 -8.41 -15.90 -39.59
CA ALA A 173 -7.89 -15.26 -40.80
C ALA A 173 -7.91 -13.72 -40.72
N GLU A 174 -8.86 -13.13 -40.00
CA GLU A 174 -8.89 -11.69 -39.70
C GLU A 174 -7.71 -11.29 -38.80
N LEU A 175 -7.53 -11.97 -37.66
CA LEU A 175 -6.45 -11.67 -36.72
C LEU A 175 -5.08 -11.89 -37.35
N GLN A 176 -4.90 -12.95 -38.13
CA GLN A 176 -3.65 -13.21 -38.86
C GLN A 176 -3.28 -12.07 -39.80
N ARG A 177 -4.26 -11.46 -40.49
CA ARG A 177 -4.01 -10.30 -41.35
C ARG A 177 -3.53 -9.11 -40.56
N ASP A 178 -4.15 -8.80 -39.42
CA ASP A 178 -3.70 -7.69 -38.57
C ASP A 178 -2.29 -7.93 -38.03
N LEU A 179 -2.03 -9.16 -37.55
CA LEU A 179 -0.75 -9.56 -36.99
C LEU A 179 0.39 -9.59 -38.02
N GLN A 180 0.10 -9.68 -39.31
CA GLN A 180 1.11 -9.59 -40.37
C GLN A 180 1.60 -8.17 -40.63
N HIS A 181 0.83 -7.15 -40.24
CA HIS A 181 1.21 -5.76 -40.45
C HIS A 181 1.99 -5.24 -39.22
N PRO A 182 3.13 -4.56 -39.41
CA PRO A 182 3.82 -3.93 -38.31
C PRO A 182 2.93 -2.86 -37.69
N ALA A 183 2.92 -2.80 -36.36
CA ALA A 183 2.13 -1.80 -35.66
C ALA A 183 2.64 -0.38 -35.99
N PRO A 184 1.74 0.61 -36.15
CA PRO A 184 2.15 2.00 -36.27
C PRO A 184 2.88 2.44 -35.00
N ALA A 185 3.82 3.38 -35.15
CA ALA A 185 4.48 3.98 -34.00
C ALA A 185 3.45 4.73 -33.14
N ARG A 186 3.25 4.25 -31.91
CA ARG A 186 2.42 4.91 -30.91
C ARG A 186 3.30 5.44 -29.77
N THR A 187 2.78 6.41 -29.03
CA THR A 187 3.46 6.99 -27.87
C THR A 187 2.57 6.87 -26.65
N ALA A 188 3.19 6.82 -25.47
CA ALA A 188 2.50 6.87 -24.19
C ALA A 188 3.36 7.65 -23.20
N ARG A 189 2.81 8.71 -22.62
CA ARG A 189 3.46 9.53 -21.60
C ARG A 189 2.50 9.81 -20.46
N LEU A 190 2.95 9.65 -19.23
CA LEU A 190 2.16 9.92 -18.04
C LEU A 190 2.53 11.28 -17.42
N GLU A 191 1.54 12.14 -17.28
CA GLU A 191 1.63 13.39 -16.53
C GLU A 191 1.06 13.20 -15.12
N VAL A 192 1.71 13.74 -14.10
CA VAL A 192 1.13 13.85 -12.75
C VAL A 192 0.46 15.22 -12.63
N VAL A 193 -0.87 15.21 -12.61
CA VAL A 193 -1.70 16.42 -12.50
C VAL A 193 -1.73 16.91 -11.06
N ARG A 194 -1.84 15.97 -10.11
CA ARG A 194 -1.83 16.26 -8.69
C ARG A 194 -1.05 15.19 -7.94
N TRP A 195 -0.06 15.62 -7.18
CA TRP A 195 0.62 14.77 -6.22
C TRP A 195 -0.27 14.50 -4.99
N PRO A 196 -0.06 13.38 -4.30
CA PRO A 196 -0.86 13.05 -3.12
C PRO A 196 -0.75 14.15 -2.06
N ASP A 197 -1.86 14.45 -1.38
CA ASP A 197 -1.82 15.35 -0.23
C ASP A 197 -1.05 14.67 0.90
N ARG A 198 0.15 15.20 1.14
CA ARG A 198 1.08 14.65 2.10
C ARG A 198 0.52 14.73 3.52
N ASP A 199 0.06 15.90 3.93
CA ASP A 199 -0.35 16.12 5.33
C ASP A 199 -1.62 15.34 5.66
N ALA A 200 -2.55 15.24 4.70
CA ALA A 200 -3.71 14.37 4.83
C ALA A 200 -3.32 12.90 5.02
N HIS A 201 -2.33 12.40 4.27
CA HIS A 201 -1.86 11.02 4.43
C HIS A 201 -1.17 10.80 5.77
N LEU A 202 -0.32 11.74 6.23
CA LEU A 202 0.31 11.65 7.55
C LEU A 202 -0.75 11.59 8.67
N ALA A 203 -1.77 12.44 8.59
CA ALA A 203 -2.89 12.45 9.51
C ALA A 203 -3.67 11.12 9.49
N ALA A 204 -3.91 10.55 8.31
CA ALA A 204 -4.58 9.26 8.16
C ALA A 204 -3.78 8.11 8.79
N VAL A 205 -2.46 8.09 8.60
CA VAL A 205 -1.55 7.10 9.24
C VAL A 205 -1.56 7.26 10.75
N GLU A 206 -1.45 8.50 11.26
CA GLU A 206 -1.47 8.74 12.71
C GLU A 206 -2.80 8.37 13.37
N ARG A 207 -3.93 8.59 12.67
CA ARG A 207 -5.26 8.16 13.09
C ARG A 207 -5.33 6.63 13.15
N CYS A 208 -4.86 5.94 12.11
CA CYS A 208 -4.81 4.47 12.05
C CYS A 208 -3.99 3.88 13.21
N ILE A 209 -2.80 4.45 13.50
CA ILE A 209 -1.99 4.06 14.66
C ILE A 209 -2.77 4.24 15.97
N GLY A 210 -3.58 5.29 16.08
CA GLY A 210 -4.47 5.49 17.22
C GLY A 210 -5.49 4.36 17.40
N GLU A 211 -6.14 3.93 16.32
CA GLU A 211 -7.06 2.78 16.34
C GLU A 211 -6.35 1.48 16.74
N ILE A 212 -5.13 1.24 16.23
CA ILE A 212 -4.31 0.08 16.61
C ILE A 212 -4.00 0.09 18.11
N ARG A 213 -3.62 1.24 18.66
CA ARG A 213 -3.31 1.38 20.10
C ARG A 213 -4.52 1.19 21.00
N ARG A 214 -5.73 1.49 20.51
CA ARG A 214 -6.99 1.18 21.21
C ARG A 214 -7.38 -0.30 21.14
N GLY A 215 -6.67 -1.10 20.34
CA GLY A 215 -6.95 -2.52 20.15
C GLY A 215 -8.08 -2.80 19.17
N GLU A 216 -8.49 -1.80 18.37
CA GLU A 216 -9.56 -1.95 17.38
C GLU A 216 -9.13 -2.83 16.20
N ILE A 217 -7.86 -2.72 15.80
CA ILE A 217 -7.23 -3.45 14.70
C ILE A 217 -5.75 -3.71 15.01
N PHE A 218 -5.15 -4.68 14.33
CA PHE A 218 -3.71 -4.94 14.37
C PHE A 218 -2.96 -4.18 13.26
N GLN A 219 -3.61 -4.04 12.10
CA GLN A 219 -3.06 -3.39 10.92
C GLN A 219 -4.18 -2.96 9.98
N ALA A 220 -3.96 -1.87 9.24
CA ALA A 220 -4.78 -1.48 8.10
C ALA A 220 -3.90 -0.86 7.00
N ASN A 221 -4.24 -1.09 5.75
CA ASN A 221 -3.55 -0.54 4.59
C ASN A 221 -4.09 0.86 4.33
N ILE A 222 -3.33 1.89 4.67
CA ILE A 222 -3.70 3.29 4.45
C ILE A 222 -3.10 3.76 3.13
N ALA A 223 -3.93 4.34 2.29
CA ALA A 223 -3.61 4.69 0.93
C ALA A 223 -3.79 6.18 0.64
N THR A 224 -3.11 6.61 -0.42
CA THR A 224 -3.28 7.88 -1.10
C THR A 224 -3.09 7.66 -2.60
N GLY A 225 -3.07 8.71 -3.43
CA GLY A 225 -3.10 8.51 -4.88
C GLY A 225 -2.74 9.76 -5.65
N LEU A 226 -2.16 9.54 -6.81
CA LEU A 226 -1.79 10.56 -7.77
C LEU A 226 -2.94 10.70 -8.76
N ASP A 227 -3.39 11.92 -9.00
CA ASP A 227 -4.24 12.19 -10.16
C ASP A 227 -3.32 12.39 -11.36
N VAL A 228 -3.54 11.61 -12.42
CA VAL A 228 -2.65 11.51 -13.56
C VAL A 228 -3.40 11.76 -14.86
N ARG A 229 -2.65 12.07 -15.92
CA ARG A 229 -3.15 12.11 -17.28
C ARG A 229 -2.23 11.31 -18.19
N LEU A 230 -2.79 10.30 -18.83
CA LEU A 230 -2.10 9.57 -19.89
C LEU A 230 -2.27 10.33 -21.20
N HIS A 231 -1.16 10.72 -21.81
CA HIS A 231 -1.11 11.24 -23.17
C HIS A 231 -0.69 10.12 -24.11
N GLY A 232 -1.47 9.91 -25.18
CA GLY A 232 -1.22 8.86 -26.17
C GLY A 232 -2.01 7.58 -25.91
N ASP A 233 -1.45 6.44 -26.27
CA ASP A 233 -2.17 5.18 -26.43
C ASP A 233 -2.00 4.23 -25.23
N VAL A 234 -3.10 3.58 -24.83
CA VAL A 234 -3.14 2.66 -23.67
C VAL A 234 -2.42 1.33 -23.94
N HIS A 235 -2.39 0.88 -25.19
CA HIS A 235 -1.72 -0.35 -25.60
C HIS A 235 -0.21 -0.17 -25.55
N GLU A 236 0.29 0.98 -26.03
CA GLU A 236 1.69 1.36 -25.87
C GLU A 236 2.08 1.55 -24.39
N ALA A 237 1.20 2.18 -23.60
CA ALA A 237 1.44 2.32 -22.16
C ALA A 237 1.61 0.96 -21.47
N TRP A 238 0.73 0.00 -21.76
CA TRP A 238 0.82 -1.35 -21.22
C TRP A 238 2.07 -2.09 -21.70
N ALA A 239 2.40 -2.02 -22.99
CA ALA A 239 3.56 -2.69 -23.56
C ALA A 239 4.88 -2.16 -22.95
N ARG A 240 5.02 -0.84 -22.78
CA ARG A 240 6.17 -0.22 -22.10
C ARG A 240 6.23 -0.61 -20.63
N LEU A 241 5.13 -0.47 -19.92
CA LEU A 241 5.06 -0.78 -18.49
C LEU A 241 5.46 -2.24 -18.21
N THR A 242 4.94 -3.18 -19.01
CA THR A 242 5.22 -4.61 -18.88
C THR A 242 6.66 -4.96 -19.28
N GLY A 243 7.23 -4.26 -20.28
CA GLY A 243 8.63 -4.42 -20.67
C GLY A 243 9.64 -3.87 -19.65
N ASP A 244 9.33 -2.75 -19.00
CA ASP A 244 10.25 -2.05 -18.10
C ASP A 244 10.16 -2.52 -16.64
N THR A 245 9.01 -3.07 -16.21
CA THR A 245 8.79 -3.50 -14.81
C THR A 245 8.62 -5.02 -14.58
N PRO A 246 8.83 -5.86 -15.61
CA PRO A 246 8.35 -7.26 -15.77
C PRO A 246 7.53 -7.82 -14.58
N PRO A 247 6.24 -7.45 -14.48
CA PRO A 247 5.39 -7.78 -13.35
C PRO A 247 4.97 -9.26 -13.36
N ALA A 248 4.59 -9.78 -12.19
CA ALA A 248 4.09 -11.15 -12.08
C ALA A 248 2.71 -11.33 -12.74
N ARG A 249 1.87 -10.29 -12.77
CA ARG A 249 0.49 -10.31 -13.32
C ARG A 249 0.15 -9.00 -14.01
N ALA A 250 0.77 -8.75 -15.17
CA ALA A 250 0.40 -7.63 -16.03
C ALA A 250 -0.98 -7.84 -16.63
N ALA A 251 -1.75 -6.76 -16.76
CA ALA A 251 -3.05 -6.78 -17.44
C ALA A 251 -3.37 -5.43 -18.12
N LEU A 252 -3.93 -5.48 -19.32
CA LEU A 252 -4.62 -4.38 -19.99
C LEU A 252 -6.07 -4.82 -20.15
N VAL A 253 -7.03 -4.03 -19.67
CA VAL A 253 -8.44 -4.30 -19.94
C VAL A 253 -9.16 -3.00 -20.22
N ALA A 254 -9.79 -2.92 -21.38
CA ALA A 254 -10.56 -1.76 -21.82
C ALA A 254 -12.07 -2.01 -21.70
N GLY A 255 -12.73 -1.16 -20.93
CA GLY A 255 -14.18 -1.04 -20.84
C GLY A 255 -14.75 0.05 -21.76
N PRO A 256 -16.07 0.30 -21.68
CA PRO A 256 -16.73 1.37 -22.44
C PRO A 256 -16.19 2.78 -22.12
N ASP A 257 -15.90 3.05 -20.86
CA ASP A 257 -15.55 4.37 -20.34
C ASP A 257 -14.33 4.35 -19.40
N ARG A 258 -13.79 3.17 -19.08
CA ARG A 258 -12.62 3.01 -18.22
C ARG A 258 -11.63 1.99 -18.79
N VAL A 259 -10.35 2.21 -18.55
CA VAL A 259 -9.26 1.32 -18.97
C VAL A 259 -8.33 1.06 -17.78
N ALA A 260 -8.07 -0.21 -17.51
CA ALA A 260 -7.07 -0.65 -16.55
C ALA A 260 -5.75 -0.96 -17.25
N VAL A 261 -4.67 -0.29 -16.85
CA VAL A 261 -3.29 -0.64 -17.26
C VAL A 261 -2.53 -1.06 -16.01
N SER A 262 -2.32 -2.36 -15.82
CA SER A 262 -1.83 -2.97 -14.59
C SER A 262 -0.48 -3.66 -14.76
N ALA A 263 0.41 -3.46 -13.78
CA ALA A 263 1.65 -4.19 -13.58
C ALA A 263 1.70 -4.80 -12.18
N SER A 264 0.64 -5.53 -11.82
CA SER A 264 0.51 -6.09 -10.48
C SER A 264 1.57 -7.17 -10.21
N PRO A 265 2.20 -7.17 -9.02
CA PRO A 265 3.06 -8.25 -8.58
C PRO A 265 2.29 -9.40 -7.91
N GLU A 266 1.00 -9.26 -7.60
CA GLU A 266 0.35 -10.08 -6.59
C GLU A 266 -0.88 -10.84 -7.12
N LEU A 267 -0.90 -12.16 -6.91
CA LEU A 267 -2.05 -13.03 -7.14
C LEU A 267 -3.07 -12.84 -6.02
N PHE A 268 -4.30 -12.45 -6.38
CA PHE A 268 -5.42 -12.46 -5.45
C PHE A 268 -6.01 -13.86 -5.30
N LEU A 269 -6.53 -14.43 -6.37
CA LEU A 269 -7.16 -15.76 -6.36
C LEU A 269 -6.91 -16.47 -7.69
N ARG A 270 -6.59 -17.75 -7.63
CA ARG A 270 -6.61 -18.67 -8.78
C ARG A 270 -7.42 -19.89 -8.40
N ARG A 271 -8.38 -20.28 -9.23
CA ARG A 271 -9.18 -21.49 -9.05
C ARG A 271 -9.03 -22.42 -10.25
N SER A 272 -8.52 -23.62 -10.00
CA SER A 272 -8.50 -24.73 -10.97
C SER A 272 -9.29 -25.90 -10.39
N GLY A 273 -10.46 -26.18 -10.97
CA GLY A 273 -11.38 -27.16 -10.40
C GLY A 273 -11.88 -26.75 -9.01
N ASP A 274 -11.62 -27.57 -8.00
CA ASP A 274 -11.92 -27.34 -6.59
C ASP A 274 -10.74 -26.72 -5.81
N ARG A 275 -9.56 -26.62 -6.42
CA ARG A 275 -8.35 -26.06 -5.81
C ARG A 275 -8.34 -24.55 -5.98
N VAL A 276 -8.09 -23.83 -4.88
CA VAL A 276 -7.86 -22.39 -4.86
C VAL A 276 -6.48 -22.08 -4.33
N ASP A 277 -5.78 -21.17 -5.00
CA ASP A 277 -4.50 -20.64 -4.58
C ASP A 277 -4.58 -19.13 -4.38
N THR A 278 -3.82 -18.64 -3.42
CA THR A 278 -3.58 -17.22 -3.20
C THR A 278 -2.17 -17.01 -2.65
N ALA A 279 -1.51 -15.91 -3.05
CA ALA A 279 -0.10 -15.72 -2.78
C ALA A 279 0.21 -14.29 -2.28
N PRO A 280 -0.01 -13.98 -1.00
CA PRO A 280 0.28 -12.67 -0.46
C PRO A 280 1.77 -12.35 -0.47
N ILE A 281 2.07 -11.09 -0.78
CA ILE A 281 3.43 -10.54 -0.77
C ILE A 281 3.53 -9.48 0.33
N LYS A 282 4.57 -9.57 1.16
CA LYS A 282 4.97 -8.55 2.14
C LYS A 282 6.47 -8.48 2.19
N GLY A 283 7.04 -7.28 2.29
CA GLY A 283 8.48 -7.07 2.22
C GLY A 283 9.02 -7.16 0.79
N THR A 284 9.86 -6.18 0.43
CA THR A 284 10.52 -6.10 -0.88
C THR A 284 11.92 -5.55 -0.69
N ARG A 285 12.91 -6.14 -1.37
CA ARG A 285 14.28 -5.61 -1.43
C ARG A 285 14.75 -5.54 -2.87
N PRO A 286 15.63 -4.60 -3.24
CA PRO A 286 16.14 -4.51 -4.60
C PRO A 286 16.99 -5.75 -4.94
N ARG A 287 16.93 -6.17 -6.21
CA ARG A 287 17.80 -7.18 -6.79
C ARG A 287 18.59 -6.53 -7.91
N THR A 288 19.88 -6.34 -7.67
CA THR A 288 20.80 -5.54 -8.47
C THR A 288 21.53 -6.35 -9.54
N GLY A 289 21.47 -7.68 -9.48
CA GLY A 289 22.22 -8.59 -10.36
C GLY A 289 23.68 -8.79 -9.93
N VAL A 290 24.11 -8.17 -8.82
CA VAL A 290 25.44 -8.32 -8.24
C VAL A 290 25.35 -9.36 -7.11
N PRO A 291 26.00 -10.54 -7.22
CA PRO A 291 25.78 -11.67 -6.31
C PRO A 291 25.87 -11.32 -4.82
N ASP A 292 26.94 -10.64 -4.39
CA ASP A 292 27.14 -10.32 -2.97
C ASP A 292 26.11 -9.31 -2.44
N ARG A 293 25.72 -8.33 -3.26
CA ARG A 293 24.69 -7.34 -2.89
C ARG A 293 23.32 -7.98 -2.85
N ASP A 294 23.02 -8.84 -3.81
CA ASP A 294 21.75 -9.54 -3.89
C ASP A 294 21.59 -10.53 -2.75
N GLU A 295 22.66 -11.25 -2.37
CA GLU A 295 22.66 -12.12 -1.20
C GLU A 295 22.50 -11.32 0.10
N HIS A 296 23.14 -10.16 0.23
CA HIS A 296 22.95 -9.27 1.36
C HIS A 296 21.49 -8.80 1.47
N GLU A 297 20.90 -8.31 0.39
CA GLU A 297 19.49 -7.87 0.36
C GLU A 297 18.51 -9.02 0.62
N ARG A 298 18.80 -10.22 0.10
CA ARG A 298 18.04 -11.45 0.37
C ARG A 298 18.08 -11.82 1.85
N GLN A 299 19.26 -11.78 2.47
CA GLN A 299 19.44 -12.06 3.90
C GLN A 299 18.70 -11.03 4.76
N ARG A 300 18.78 -9.74 4.42
CA ARG A 300 18.04 -8.68 5.11
C ARG A 300 16.53 -8.91 5.09
N LEU A 301 15.98 -9.37 3.98
CA LEU A 301 14.55 -9.71 3.89
C LEU A 301 14.22 -10.96 4.71
N THR A 302 15.09 -11.98 4.67
CA THR A 302 14.92 -13.25 5.40
C THR A 302 14.85 -13.04 6.92
N VAL A 303 15.67 -12.15 7.48
CA VAL A 303 15.74 -11.90 8.93
C VAL A 303 14.83 -10.77 9.40
N SER A 304 14.01 -10.20 8.51
CA SER A 304 13.13 -9.08 8.84
C SER A 304 11.93 -9.54 9.64
N VAL A 305 11.98 -9.31 10.96
CA VAL A 305 10.87 -9.62 11.89
C VAL A 305 9.60 -8.85 11.52
N LYS A 306 9.73 -7.59 11.07
CA LYS A 306 8.60 -6.76 10.61
C LYS A 306 7.92 -7.39 9.40
N ASP A 307 8.68 -7.63 8.33
CA ASP A 307 8.14 -8.17 7.08
C ASP A 307 7.52 -9.57 7.31
N ALA A 308 8.14 -10.38 8.19
CA ALA A 308 7.60 -11.69 8.56
C ALA A 308 6.29 -11.61 9.36
N ALA A 309 6.21 -10.73 10.37
CA ALA A 309 5.00 -10.56 11.17
C ALA A 309 3.82 -10.07 10.31
N GLU A 310 4.06 -9.10 9.42
CA GLU A 310 3.04 -8.62 8.48
C GLU A 310 2.58 -9.74 7.53
N ASN A 311 3.50 -10.52 6.99
CA ASN A 311 3.16 -11.61 6.08
C ASN A 311 2.31 -12.69 6.78
N VAL A 312 2.74 -13.14 7.98
CA VAL A 312 2.02 -14.15 8.77
C VAL A 312 0.60 -13.69 9.10
N MET A 313 0.42 -12.44 9.52
CA MET A 313 -0.89 -11.88 9.81
C MET A 313 -1.81 -11.90 8.57
N ILE A 314 -1.29 -11.58 7.39
CA ILE A 314 -2.06 -11.63 6.14
C ILE A 314 -2.34 -13.08 5.71
N VAL A 315 -1.39 -13.99 5.90
CA VAL A 315 -1.61 -15.43 5.66
C VAL A 315 -2.77 -15.93 6.52
N ASP A 316 -2.82 -15.57 7.80
CA ASP A 316 -3.91 -15.97 8.69
C ASP A 316 -5.25 -15.36 8.30
N LEU A 317 -5.27 -14.10 7.86
CA LEU A 317 -6.46 -13.46 7.29
C LEU A 317 -7.01 -14.27 6.11
N MET A 318 -6.14 -14.66 5.18
CA MET A 318 -6.52 -15.35 3.95
C MET A 318 -6.91 -16.80 4.21
N ARG A 319 -6.27 -17.46 5.18
CA ARG A 319 -6.71 -18.77 5.67
C ARG A 319 -8.12 -18.69 6.25
N ASN A 320 -8.41 -17.67 7.05
CA ASN A 320 -9.73 -17.43 7.62
C ASN A 320 -10.78 -17.14 6.53
N ASP A 321 -10.41 -16.39 5.49
CA ASP A 321 -11.30 -16.12 4.37
C ASP A 321 -11.67 -17.40 3.62
N LEU A 322 -10.67 -18.18 3.23
CA LEU A 322 -10.87 -19.42 2.47
C LEU A 322 -11.53 -20.53 3.30
N ALA A 323 -11.30 -20.59 4.61
CA ALA A 323 -11.91 -21.59 5.49
C ALA A 323 -13.44 -21.54 5.49
N ARG A 324 -14.05 -20.40 5.14
CA ARG A 324 -15.51 -20.25 5.03
C ARG A 324 -16.10 -21.06 3.86
N VAL A 325 -15.31 -21.32 2.82
CA VAL A 325 -15.75 -21.99 1.57
C VAL A 325 -15.01 -23.31 1.30
N ALA A 326 -13.97 -23.61 2.06
CA ALA A 326 -13.22 -24.86 1.97
C ALA A 326 -13.92 -26.03 2.67
N VAL A 327 -13.52 -27.25 2.32
CA VAL A 327 -13.78 -28.44 3.15
C VAL A 327 -13.02 -28.34 4.48
N PRO A 328 -13.52 -28.88 5.60
CA PRO A 328 -12.79 -28.90 6.87
C PRO A 328 -11.39 -29.50 6.71
N GLY A 329 -10.35 -28.78 7.16
CA GLY A 329 -8.95 -29.18 6.98
C GLY A 329 -8.38 -28.98 5.57
N GLY A 330 -9.19 -28.49 4.63
CA GLY A 330 -8.79 -28.26 3.24
C GLY A 330 -7.93 -27.01 3.00
N VAL A 331 -7.76 -26.15 4.01
CA VAL A 331 -6.91 -24.95 3.94
C VAL A 331 -5.51 -25.25 4.46
N GLN A 332 -4.50 -25.07 3.60
CA GLN A 332 -3.09 -25.38 3.89
C GLN A 332 -2.18 -24.21 3.51
N VAL A 333 -1.13 -23.99 4.29
CA VAL A 333 -0.05 -23.06 3.92
C VAL A 333 1.06 -23.89 3.28
N GLY A 334 1.15 -23.85 1.95
CA GLY A 334 2.12 -24.65 1.21
C GLY A 334 3.55 -24.12 1.35
N ARG A 335 3.69 -22.79 1.36
CA ARG A 335 4.96 -22.10 1.55
C ARG A 335 4.74 -20.88 2.43
N LEU A 336 5.57 -20.70 3.45
CA LEU A 336 5.48 -19.59 4.39
C LEU A 336 6.81 -18.84 4.39
N LEU A 337 6.75 -17.51 4.25
CA LEU A 337 7.91 -16.62 4.36
C LEU A 337 9.06 -16.98 3.40
N ALA A 338 8.72 -17.32 2.17
CA ALA A 338 9.70 -17.66 1.16
C ALA A 338 10.23 -16.41 0.44
N VAL A 339 11.54 -16.21 0.44
CA VAL A 339 12.16 -15.18 -0.38
C VAL A 339 12.29 -15.68 -1.82
N GLU A 340 11.53 -15.09 -2.73
CA GLU A 340 11.46 -15.44 -4.15
C GLU A 340 12.11 -14.35 -5.02
N PRO A 341 12.92 -14.73 -6.02
CA PRO A 341 13.46 -13.79 -6.98
C PRO A 341 12.37 -13.34 -7.96
N HIS A 342 12.15 -12.04 -8.07
CA HIS A 342 11.34 -11.42 -9.11
C HIS A 342 12.19 -10.43 -9.92
N PRO A 343 11.80 -10.09 -11.15
CA PRO A 343 12.56 -9.15 -11.97
C PRO A 343 12.84 -7.83 -11.20
N GLY A 344 14.13 -7.53 -10.99
CA GLY A 344 14.60 -6.34 -10.26
C GLY A 344 14.43 -6.34 -8.73
N VAL A 345 13.77 -7.35 -8.13
CA VAL A 345 13.49 -7.37 -6.68
C VAL A 345 13.48 -8.77 -6.06
N TRP A 346 13.64 -8.82 -4.74
CA TRP A 346 13.29 -9.95 -3.89
C TRP A 346 11.94 -9.70 -3.22
N HIS A 347 11.04 -10.67 -3.26
CA HIS A 347 9.77 -10.63 -2.55
C HIS A 347 9.71 -11.73 -1.50
N LEU A 348 9.09 -11.42 -0.36
CA LEU A 348 8.77 -12.41 0.65
C LEU A 348 7.31 -12.84 0.43
N VAL A 349 7.16 -14.05 -0.10
CA VAL A 349 5.93 -14.63 -0.62
C VAL A 349 5.50 -15.78 0.28
N SER A 350 4.21 -15.85 0.57
CA SER A 350 3.58 -17.04 1.15
C SER A 350 2.50 -17.54 0.23
N ARG A 351 2.20 -18.84 0.26
CA ARG A 351 1.15 -19.45 -0.57
C ARG A 351 0.17 -20.19 0.32
N VAL A 352 -1.10 -19.77 0.24
CA VAL A 352 -2.22 -20.42 0.89
C VAL A 352 -3.04 -21.14 -0.17
N HIS A 353 -3.38 -22.38 0.14
CA HIS A 353 -4.18 -23.23 -0.72
C HIS A 353 -5.45 -23.63 0.00
N ALA A 354 -6.53 -23.82 -0.75
CA ALA A 354 -7.78 -24.37 -0.25
C ALA A 354 -8.37 -25.40 -1.22
N THR A 355 -8.97 -26.45 -0.67
CA THR A 355 -9.90 -27.32 -1.41
C THR A 355 -11.32 -26.88 -1.08
N LEU A 356 -12.04 -26.41 -2.08
CA LEU A 356 -13.42 -25.95 -1.96
C LEU A 356 -14.38 -27.11 -1.73
N ARG A 357 -15.54 -26.82 -1.13
CA ARG A 357 -16.66 -27.77 -1.11
C ARG A 357 -17.30 -27.87 -2.49
N ASP A 358 -17.94 -29.01 -2.76
CA ASP A 358 -18.59 -29.29 -4.05
C ASP A 358 -19.73 -28.30 -4.39
N ASP A 359 -20.35 -27.70 -3.38
CA ASP A 359 -21.46 -26.75 -3.52
C ASP A 359 -21.01 -25.29 -3.75
N VAL A 360 -19.70 -25.02 -3.79
CA VAL A 360 -19.16 -23.65 -3.84
C VAL A 360 -18.80 -23.24 -5.27
N GLY A 361 -19.49 -22.21 -5.77
CA GLY A 361 -19.21 -21.54 -7.03
C GLY A 361 -18.17 -20.42 -6.92
N ASP A 362 -17.84 -19.79 -8.05
CA ASP A 362 -16.87 -18.68 -8.08
C ASP A 362 -17.42 -17.43 -7.37
N GLY A 363 -18.74 -17.22 -7.44
CA GLY A 363 -19.42 -16.15 -6.70
C GLY A 363 -19.31 -16.32 -5.17
N ASP A 364 -19.45 -17.54 -4.65
CA ASP A 364 -19.30 -17.82 -3.22
C ASP A 364 -17.86 -17.62 -2.75
N LEU A 365 -16.89 -18.06 -3.56
CA LEU A 365 -15.47 -17.84 -3.32
C LEU A 365 -15.14 -16.34 -3.26
N LEU A 366 -15.63 -15.56 -4.21
CA LEU A 366 -15.44 -14.11 -4.23
C LEU A 366 -16.13 -13.44 -3.04
N ALA A 367 -17.37 -13.80 -2.72
CA ALA A 367 -18.08 -13.27 -1.56
C ALA A 367 -17.37 -13.57 -0.24
N ALA A 368 -16.69 -14.71 -0.13
CA ALA A 368 -15.85 -15.03 1.01
C ALA A 368 -14.57 -14.19 1.03
N ALA A 369 -13.81 -14.12 -0.07
CA ALA A 369 -12.46 -13.58 -0.03
C ALA A 369 -12.34 -12.06 -0.30
N TYR A 370 -13.33 -11.43 -0.95
CA TYR A 370 -13.25 -10.04 -1.38
C TYR A 370 -13.49 -9.02 -0.24
N PRO A 371 -12.80 -7.87 -0.24
CA PRO A 371 -11.68 -7.47 -1.10
C PRO A 371 -10.37 -8.21 -0.75
N PRO A 372 -9.34 -8.18 -1.62
CA PRO A 372 -8.10 -8.91 -1.41
C PRO A 372 -7.45 -8.61 -0.05
N GLY A 373 -7.13 -9.67 0.71
CA GLY A 373 -6.75 -9.53 2.12
C GLY A 373 -5.51 -8.68 2.37
N SER A 374 -4.50 -8.80 1.53
CA SER A 374 -3.18 -8.15 1.66
C SER A 374 -3.20 -6.62 1.55
N VAL A 375 -4.31 -6.04 1.07
CA VAL A 375 -4.53 -4.60 0.87
C VAL A 375 -5.67 -4.05 1.75
N THR A 376 -6.07 -4.84 2.74
CA THR A 376 -7.06 -4.48 3.77
C THR A 376 -6.37 -4.32 5.12
N GLY A 377 -6.59 -5.23 6.07
CA GLY A 377 -6.01 -5.24 7.40
C GLY A 377 -6.64 -6.35 8.23
N ALA A 378 -6.27 -6.42 9.51
CA ALA A 378 -6.73 -7.46 10.41
C ALA A 378 -7.26 -6.86 11.73
N PRO A 379 -8.47 -7.24 12.19
CA PRO A 379 -9.51 -8.03 11.50
C PRO A 379 -10.11 -7.30 10.28
N LYS A 380 -10.40 -8.02 9.18
CA LYS A 380 -10.77 -7.43 7.87
C LYS A 380 -11.88 -6.39 7.95
N VAL A 381 -13.01 -6.74 8.57
CA VAL A 381 -14.21 -5.88 8.58
C VAL A 381 -13.95 -4.56 9.30
N ARG A 382 -13.35 -4.59 10.50
CA ARG A 382 -13.01 -3.36 11.23
C ARG A 382 -11.92 -2.57 10.52
N ALA A 383 -10.90 -3.24 9.98
CA ALA A 383 -9.84 -2.57 9.21
C ALA A 383 -10.38 -1.81 7.99
N CYS A 384 -11.30 -2.40 7.23
CA CYS A 384 -11.95 -1.72 6.11
C CYS A 384 -12.79 -0.51 6.55
N ALA A 385 -13.45 -0.56 7.71
CA ALA A 385 -14.14 0.61 8.28
C ALA A 385 -13.15 1.72 8.66
N VAL A 386 -12.05 1.38 9.35
CA VAL A 386 -10.99 2.34 9.69
C VAL A 386 -10.37 2.96 8.43
N ILE A 387 -10.14 2.17 7.38
CA ILE A 387 -9.67 2.66 6.07
C ILE A 387 -10.59 3.75 5.52
N ALA A 388 -11.90 3.48 5.47
CA ALA A 388 -12.88 4.43 4.95
C ALA A 388 -12.92 5.73 5.78
N GLU A 389 -12.84 5.60 7.10
CA GLU A 389 -12.79 6.74 8.04
C GLU A 389 -11.50 7.57 7.91
N CYS A 390 -10.36 6.93 7.63
CA CYS A 390 -9.05 7.57 7.52
C CYS A 390 -8.82 8.25 6.16
N GLU A 391 -9.23 7.62 5.05
CA GLU A 391 -8.91 8.08 3.70
C GLU A 391 -9.91 9.11 3.16
N GLY A 392 -11.18 9.03 3.58
CA GLY A 392 -12.22 9.96 3.15
C GLY A 392 -12.45 10.03 1.64
N ARG A 393 -12.03 9.01 0.89
CA ARG A 393 -12.10 8.95 -0.58
C ARG A 393 -12.35 7.54 -1.06
N ASP A 394 -12.99 7.41 -2.22
CA ASP A 394 -13.13 6.13 -2.90
C ASP A 394 -11.80 5.72 -3.58
N ARG A 395 -11.52 4.42 -3.53
CA ARG A 395 -10.35 3.81 -4.15
C ARG A 395 -10.57 3.45 -5.62
N GLY A 396 -11.83 3.35 -6.08
CA GLY A 396 -12.12 2.89 -7.46
C GLY A 396 -11.45 1.54 -7.72
N LEU A 397 -10.74 1.39 -8.83
CA LEU A 397 -10.04 0.12 -9.13
C LEU A 397 -8.89 -0.19 -8.16
N PHE A 398 -8.27 0.80 -7.54
CA PHE A 398 -7.09 0.57 -6.70
C PHE A 398 -7.44 -0.35 -5.52
N THR A 399 -6.68 -1.44 -5.32
CA THR A 399 -6.95 -2.51 -4.33
C THR A 399 -8.22 -3.32 -4.58
N GLY A 400 -8.80 -3.22 -5.77
CA GLY A 400 -9.73 -4.19 -6.33
C GLY A 400 -8.98 -5.36 -7.00
N ALA A 401 -9.50 -5.87 -8.13
CA ALA A 401 -8.91 -6.99 -8.84
C ALA A 401 -9.01 -6.86 -10.38
N VAL A 402 -8.03 -7.39 -11.11
CA VAL A 402 -8.06 -7.51 -12.59
C VAL A 402 -7.84 -8.97 -12.97
N GLY A 403 -8.53 -9.46 -13.99
CA GLY A 403 -8.37 -10.83 -14.48
C GLY A 403 -9.63 -11.34 -15.18
N GLY A 404 -9.98 -12.60 -14.95
CA GLY A 404 -11.18 -13.17 -15.55
C GLY A 404 -11.46 -14.61 -15.18
N VAL A 405 -12.49 -15.15 -15.83
CA VAL A 405 -12.89 -16.56 -15.72
C VAL A 405 -13.09 -17.13 -17.11
N SER A 406 -12.46 -18.27 -17.35
CA SER A 406 -12.63 -19.08 -18.55
C SER A 406 -13.43 -20.35 -18.23
N PRO A 407 -14.33 -20.79 -19.12
CA PRO A 407 -14.98 -22.09 -19.00
C PRO A 407 -14.01 -23.28 -18.93
N LEU A 408 -12.81 -23.16 -19.51
CA LEU A 408 -11.80 -24.22 -19.55
C LEU A 408 -10.74 -24.02 -18.45
N ALA A 409 -10.23 -22.80 -18.29
CA ALA A 409 -9.08 -22.53 -17.42
C ALA A 409 -9.46 -22.06 -16.00
N GLY A 410 -10.73 -21.77 -15.73
CA GLY A 410 -11.21 -21.34 -14.42
C GLY A 410 -10.98 -19.86 -14.13
N LEU A 411 -11.03 -19.49 -12.85
CA LEU A 411 -10.94 -18.11 -12.37
C LEU A 411 -9.50 -17.76 -12.03
N GLU A 412 -9.02 -16.61 -12.50
CA GLU A 412 -7.76 -16.05 -12.04
C GLU A 412 -7.82 -14.51 -11.96
N LEU A 413 -7.41 -13.97 -10.81
CA LEU A 413 -7.45 -12.55 -10.50
C LEU A 413 -6.17 -12.10 -9.81
N ASN A 414 -5.66 -10.93 -10.19
CA ASN A 414 -4.60 -10.22 -9.47
C ASN A 414 -5.18 -9.25 -8.43
N VAL A 415 -4.33 -8.70 -7.57
CA VAL A 415 -4.67 -7.51 -6.78
C VAL A 415 -4.37 -6.27 -7.63
N ALA A 416 -5.32 -5.34 -7.75
CA ALA A 416 -5.16 -4.13 -8.57
C ALA A 416 -4.27 -3.07 -7.88
N ILE A 417 -2.97 -3.33 -7.84
CA ILE A 417 -1.90 -2.45 -7.37
C ILE A 417 -0.87 -2.26 -8.50
N ARG A 418 -0.16 -1.12 -8.51
CA ARG A 418 0.63 -0.68 -9.68
C ARG A 418 -0.23 -0.67 -10.95
N THR A 419 -1.45 -0.13 -10.82
CA THR A 419 -2.47 -0.09 -11.86
C THR A 419 -2.89 1.36 -12.08
N LEU A 420 -2.92 1.78 -13.34
CA LEU A 420 -3.57 3.00 -13.78
C LEU A 420 -5.05 2.71 -14.01
N ASP A 421 -5.90 3.48 -13.36
CA ASP A 421 -7.34 3.52 -13.59
C ASP A 421 -7.65 4.75 -14.44
N LEU A 422 -7.86 4.56 -15.73
CA LEU A 422 -8.00 5.63 -16.72
C LEU A 422 -9.46 5.76 -17.11
N GLY A 423 -9.95 6.99 -17.20
CA GLY A 423 -11.28 7.30 -17.70
C GLY A 423 -11.39 7.30 -19.24
N PRO A 424 -12.48 7.89 -19.77
CA PRO A 424 -12.68 7.97 -21.20
C PRO A 424 -11.62 8.89 -21.84
N ALA A 425 -11.41 8.72 -23.15
CA ALA A 425 -10.53 9.60 -23.90
C ALA A 425 -11.18 10.97 -24.07
N ASP A 426 -10.42 12.01 -23.76
CA ASP A 426 -10.72 13.38 -24.12
C ASP A 426 -10.61 13.59 -25.64
N PRO A 427 -11.15 14.68 -26.21
CA PRO A 427 -11.08 14.95 -27.65
C PRO A 427 -9.65 15.03 -28.22
N ASP A 428 -8.66 15.31 -27.37
CA ASP A 428 -7.24 15.33 -27.74
C ASP A 428 -6.56 13.95 -27.63
N GLY A 429 -7.32 12.90 -27.28
CA GLY A 429 -6.86 11.54 -27.09
C GLY A 429 -6.23 11.26 -25.73
N SER A 430 -6.09 12.27 -24.85
CA SER A 430 -5.58 12.06 -23.50
C SER A 430 -6.64 11.44 -22.59
N ARG A 431 -6.22 10.83 -21.47
CA ARG A 431 -7.11 10.20 -20.49
C ARG A 431 -6.75 10.65 -19.09
N ALA A 432 -7.69 11.28 -18.41
CA ALA A 432 -7.58 11.49 -16.96
C ALA A 432 -7.63 10.13 -16.24
N GLY A 433 -6.93 10.01 -15.12
CA GLY A 433 -6.96 8.79 -14.34
C GLY A 433 -6.30 8.92 -12.98
N ARG A 434 -6.14 7.78 -12.31
CA ARG A 434 -5.54 7.70 -10.98
C ARG A 434 -4.52 6.57 -10.89
N LEU A 435 -3.44 6.84 -10.18
CA LEU A 435 -2.49 5.84 -9.69
C LEU A 435 -2.58 5.79 -8.16
N GLY A 436 -3.20 4.74 -7.63
CA GLY A 436 -3.27 4.53 -6.18
C GLY A 436 -1.98 3.96 -5.60
N VAL A 437 -1.65 4.38 -4.38
CA VAL A 437 -0.48 3.93 -3.61
C VAL A 437 -0.83 3.82 -2.13
N GLY A 438 -0.21 2.89 -1.40
CA GLY A 438 -0.51 2.69 0.02
C GLY A 438 0.41 1.66 0.67
N GLY A 439 0.31 1.55 1.99
CA GLY A 439 1.11 0.66 2.82
C GLY A 439 0.36 0.15 4.05
N GLY A 440 0.77 -1.03 4.53
CA GLY A 440 0.24 -1.62 5.75
C GLY A 440 0.77 -0.88 6.98
N ILE A 441 -0.14 -0.24 7.72
CA ILE A 441 0.20 0.52 8.92
C ILE A 441 0.15 -0.39 10.13
N THR A 442 1.22 -0.40 10.90
CA THR A 442 1.33 -1.09 12.20
C THR A 442 1.51 -0.07 13.33
N VAL A 443 1.52 -0.53 14.58
CA VAL A 443 1.72 0.37 15.74
C VAL A 443 3.06 1.11 15.70
N ASP A 444 4.07 0.55 15.03
CA ASP A 444 5.43 1.08 14.94
C ASP A 444 5.70 1.90 13.67
N SER A 445 4.71 2.00 12.77
CA SER A 445 4.82 2.78 11.53
C SER A 445 5.13 4.25 11.80
N ASP A 446 5.98 4.84 10.95
CA ASP A 446 6.29 6.26 10.97
C ASP A 446 5.57 6.97 9.80
N PRO A 447 4.68 7.94 10.06
CA PRO A 447 3.90 8.59 9.01
C PRO A 447 4.73 9.11 7.83
N ALA A 448 5.89 9.73 8.09
CA ALA A 448 6.71 10.31 7.04
C ALA A 448 7.39 9.23 6.18
N GLU A 449 7.81 8.13 6.79
CA GLU A 449 8.36 6.96 6.06
C GLU A 449 7.30 6.27 5.21
N GLU A 450 6.07 6.10 5.73
CA GLU A 450 4.95 5.49 4.99
C GLU A 450 4.54 6.33 3.76
N TYR A 451 4.55 7.66 3.89
CA TYR A 451 4.36 8.55 2.74
C TYR A 451 5.49 8.41 1.70
N ALA A 452 6.74 8.33 2.16
CA ALA A 452 7.87 8.12 1.25
C ALA A 452 7.75 6.77 0.52
N GLU A 453 7.33 5.72 1.22
CA GLU A 453 7.08 4.40 0.63
C GLU A 453 5.98 4.45 -0.45
N CYS A 454 4.92 5.23 -0.24
CA CYS A 454 3.90 5.46 -1.25
C CYS A 454 4.50 6.01 -2.55
N LEU A 455 5.39 6.99 -2.46
CA LEU A 455 6.08 7.55 -3.63
C LEU A 455 7.07 6.56 -4.27
N THR A 456 7.78 5.78 -3.46
CA THR A 456 8.65 4.68 -3.96
C THR A 456 7.85 3.64 -4.74
N LYS A 457 6.63 3.31 -4.29
CA LYS A 457 5.75 2.37 -4.99
C LYS A 457 5.18 2.94 -6.30
N ALA A 458 4.99 4.26 -6.41
CA ALA A 458 4.58 4.92 -7.65
C ALA A 458 5.71 4.99 -8.69
N ALA A 459 6.96 5.16 -8.24
CA ALA A 459 8.09 5.51 -9.09
C ALA A 459 8.30 4.57 -10.31
N PRO A 460 8.17 3.23 -10.20
CA PRO A 460 8.35 2.35 -11.36
C PRO A 460 7.31 2.59 -12.48
N VAL A 461 6.04 2.84 -12.11
CA VAL A 461 4.98 3.11 -13.10
C VAL A 461 5.20 4.47 -13.77
N LEU A 462 5.60 5.48 -12.99
CA LEU A 462 5.92 6.81 -13.53
C LEU A 462 7.12 6.73 -14.48
N ALA A 463 8.20 6.04 -14.09
CA ALA A 463 9.42 5.93 -14.87
C ALA A 463 9.20 5.21 -16.22
N ALA A 464 8.42 4.12 -16.23
CA ALA A 464 8.13 3.36 -17.45
C ALA A 464 7.35 4.18 -18.51
N LEU A 465 6.70 5.26 -18.09
CA LEU A 465 5.83 6.10 -18.93
C LEU A 465 6.32 7.55 -19.01
N ASP A 466 7.63 7.78 -18.85
CA ASP A 466 8.27 9.11 -18.93
C ASP A 466 7.64 10.17 -18.00
N GLY A 467 7.08 9.71 -16.88
CA GLY A 467 6.53 10.53 -15.83
C GLY A 467 7.61 11.18 -14.96
N PRO A 468 7.23 12.21 -14.18
CA PRO A 468 8.17 12.88 -13.30
C PRO A 468 8.67 11.93 -12.21
N THR A 469 9.96 12.00 -11.89
CA THR A 469 10.51 11.32 -10.72
C THR A 469 9.94 11.96 -9.45
N PRO A 470 9.38 11.17 -8.50
CA PRO A 470 8.97 11.70 -7.22
C PRO A 470 10.15 12.41 -6.54
N GLN A 471 9.98 13.67 -6.18
CA GLN A 471 11.03 14.41 -5.49
C GLN A 471 11.04 14.01 -4.00
N PRO A 472 12.21 13.69 -3.43
CA PRO A 472 12.33 13.53 -1.99
C PRO A 472 12.00 14.86 -1.30
N ALA A 473 11.63 14.78 -0.02
CA ALA A 473 11.47 15.98 0.80
C ALA A 473 12.76 16.83 0.73
N PRO A 474 12.65 18.18 0.68
CA PRO A 474 13.81 19.04 0.56
C PRO A 474 14.82 18.78 1.68
N ALA A 475 16.11 18.78 1.32
CA ALA A 475 17.19 18.53 2.26
C ALA A 475 17.25 19.60 3.35
N ARG A 476 17.47 19.19 4.60
CA ARG A 476 17.61 20.10 5.74
C ARG A 476 18.92 20.87 5.66
N THR A 477 18.89 22.12 6.10
CA THR A 477 20.00 23.06 6.01
C THR A 477 21.08 22.86 7.07
N ARG A 478 20.74 22.33 8.26
CA ARG A 478 21.70 21.98 9.32
C ARG A 478 21.22 20.76 10.12
N PRO A 479 21.60 19.53 9.74
CA PRO A 479 21.30 18.38 10.59
C PRO A 479 22.08 18.46 11.90
N ALA A 480 21.52 17.95 12.99
CA ALA A 480 22.25 17.74 14.24
C ALA A 480 23.51 16.87 13.99
N ASP A 481 24.55 17.08 14.80
CA ASP A 481 25.71 16.17 14.77
C ASP A 481 25.27 14.78 15.26
N ARG A 482 25.08 13.88 14.29
CA ARG A 482 24.66 12.51 14.57
C ARG A 482 25.66 11.78 15.47
N ALA A 483 26.94 12.13 15.40
CA ALA A 483 27.97 11.50 16.23
C ALA A 483 27.84 11.85 17.72
N ALA A 484 27.07 12.89 18.06
CA ALA A 484 26.83 13.26 19.46
C ALA A 484 25.99 12.23 20.23
N GLY A 485 25.28 11.34 19.54
CA GLY A 485 24.48 10.28 20.17
C GLY A 485 22.97 10.54 20.14
N LEU A 486 22.21 9.47 20.38
CA LEU A 486 20.75 9.49 20.52
C LEU A 486 20.37 9.31 21.99
N PHE A 487 19.34 10.02 22.44
CA PHE A 487 18.91 9.88 23.82
C PHE A 487 17.40 9.99 24.03
N GLU A 488 16.95 9.38 25.12
CA GLU A 488 15.61 9.51 25.65
C GLU A 488 15.58 10.17 27.02
N THR A 489 14.42 10.71 27.38
CA THR A 489 14.20 11.27 28.72
C THR A 489 12.91 10.71 29.27
N VAL A 490 13.06 9.90 30.32
CA VAL A 490 11.99 9.17 30.97
C VAL A 490 11.77 9.76 32.35
N ALA A 491 10.51 10.01 32.71
CA ALA A 491 10.14 10.40 34.06
C ALA A 491 10.08 9.17 34.96
N CYS A 492 10.56 9.28 36.19
CA CYS A 492 10.43 8.25 37.21
C CYS A 492 9.85 8.87 38.48
N THR A 493 8.81 8.25 39.01
CA THR A 493 8.16 8.66 40.27
C THR A 493 8.08 7.43 41.15
N ASP A 494 8.63 7.52 42.36
CA ASP A 494 8.57 6.46 43.38
C ASP A 494 8.98 5.08 42.85
N GLY A 495 10.06 5.07 42.05
CA GLY A 495 10.66 3.86 41.50
C GLY A 495 9.98 3.32 40.23
N VAL A 496 8.93 4.00 39.74
CA VAL A 496 8.20 3.64 38.53
C VAL A 496 8.58 4.58 37.39
N ALA A 497 9.20 4.02 36.35
CA ALA A 497 9.50 4.76 35.13
C ALA A 497 8.27 4.82 34.21
N ALA A 498 7.87 6.02 33.79
CA ALA A 498 6.70 6.24 32.97
C ALA A 498 6.95 5.88 31.50
N ARG A 499 6.05 5.08 30.91
CA ARG A 499 5.95 4.85 29.45
C ARG A 499 7.25 4.37 28.80
N VAL A 500 8.00 3.54 29.51
CA VAL A 500 9.31 3.04 29.09
C VAL A 500 9.26 2.38 27.72
N GLY A 501 8.23 1.57 27.45
CA GLY A 501 8.07 0.90 26.16
C GLY A 501 7.98 1.85 24.97
N GLU A 502 7.30 2.99 25.12
CA GLU A 502 7.20 3.98 24.03
C GLU A 502 8.52 4.71 23.80
N HIS A 503 9.21 5.06 24.89
CA HIS A 503 10.54 5.67 24.79
C HIS A 503 11.54 4.70 24.15
N ALA A 504 11.51 3.43 24.54
CA ALA A 504 12.36 2.39 23.96
C ALA A 504 12.05 2.16 22.47
N ALA A 505 10.78 2.08 22.08
CA ALA A 505 10.38 1.95 20.67
C ALA A 505 10.87 3.12 19.81
N ARG A 506 10.70 4.36 20.29
CA ARG A 506 11.21 5.55 19.59
C ARG A 506 12.73 5.58 19.50
N LEU A 507 13.43 5.16 20.56
CA LEU A 507 14.90 5.07 20.58
C LEU A 507 15.38 4.04 19.56
N ARG A 508 14.78 2.84 19.53
CA ARG A 508 15.11 1.79 18.54
C ARG A 508 14.89 2.26 17.11
N ARG A 509 13.75 2.91 16.83
CA ARG A 509 13.46 3.46 15.49
C ARG A 509 14.50 4.51 15.08
N SER A 510 14.79 5.47 15.97
CA SER A 510 15.78 6.52 15.69
C SER A 510 17.17 5.92 15.50
N TYR A 511 17.54 4.91 16.29
CA TYR A 511 18.81 4.22 16.18
C TYR A 511 18.96 3.50 14.84
N LEU A 512 17.91 2.79 14.39
CA LEU A 512 17.89 2.16 13.07
C LEU A 512 18.00 3.17 11.94
N ALA A 513 17.23 4.25 11.98
CA ALA A 513 17.25 5.30 10.95
C ALA A 513 18.62 6.00 10.85
N VAL A 514 19.32 6.18 11.98
CA VAL A 514 20.61 6.88 12.04
C VAL A 514 21.78 5.96 11.71
N THR A 515 21.79 4.72 12.21
CA THR A 515 22.94 3.80 12.12
C THR A 515 22.79 2.72 11.04
N GLY A 516 21.57 2.46 10.58
CA GLY A 516 21.25 1.30 9.73
C GLY A 516 21.25 -0.04 10.47
N THR A 517 21.43 -0.05 11.79
CA THR A 517 21.48 -1.26 12.62
C THR A 517 20.37 -1.28 13.67
N VAL A 518 19.91 -2.48 14.08
CA VAL A 518 18.88 -2.62 15.10
C VAL A 518 19.51 -2.49 16.49
N LEU A 519 18.93 -1.64 17.35
CA LEU A 519 19.32 -1.55 18.76
C LEU A 519 18.81 -2.78 19.53
N THR A 520 19.72 -3.65 19.96
CA THR A 520 19.43 -4.91 20.66
C THR A 520 19.46 -4.76 22.18
N ALA A 521 19.91 -3.62 22.70
CA ALA A 521 19.94 -3.35 24.13
C ALA A 521 18.56 -3.56 24.81
N PRO A 522 18.52 -4.16 26.03
CA PRO A 522 17.28 -4.38 26.77
C PRO A 522 16.82 -3.11 27.51
N VAL A 523 16.52 -2.05 26.74
CA VAL A 523 16.23 -0.69 27.23
C VAL A 523 15.24 -0.68 28.40
N GLU A 524 14.13 -1.42 28.28
CA GLU A 524 13.08 -1.48 29.28
C GLU A 524 13.59 -2.01 30.62
N THR A 525 14.38 -3.08 30.57
CA THR A 525 14.96 -3.70 31.77
C THR A 525 16.00 -2.81 32.42
N VAL A 526 16.88 -2.19 31.62
CA VAL A 526 17.91 -1.27 32.14
C VAL A 526 17.26 -0.06 32.82
N VAL A 527 16.21 0.51 32.22
CA VAL A 527 15.46 1.62 32.81
C VAL A 527 14.72 1.18 34.07
N ALA A 528 14.04 0.03 34.08
CA ALA A 528 13.34 -0.46 35.26
C ALA A 528 14.30 -0.66 36.45
N ASN A 529 15.46 -1.28 36.22
CA ASN A 529 16.48 -1.46 37.24
C ASN A 529 17.04 -0.13 37.75
N ALA A 530 17.26 0.83 36.86
CA ALA A 530 17.72 2.16 37.23
C ALA A 530 16.62 3.00 37.92
N ALA A 531 15.35 2.62 37.83
CA ALA A 531 14.25 3.27 38.53
C ALA A 531 14.07 2.69 39.94
N ALA A 532 14.20 1.38 40.10
CA ALA A 532 13.91 0.65 41.33
C ALA A 532 14.52 1.29 42.61
N GLY A 533 13.73 1.30 43.69
CA GLY A 533 14.15 1.77 45.01
C GLY A 533 14.26 3.29 45.18
N ARG A 534 13.90 4.09 44.17
CA ARG A 534 13.91 5.56 44.25
C ARG A 534 12.60 6.11 44.82
N THR A 535 12.70 7.19 45.58
CA THR A 535 11.55 7.90 46.19
C THR A 535 11.48 9.33 45.66
N GLY A 536 10.29 9.81 45.32
CA GLY A 536 10.08 11.12 44.71
C GLY A 536 10.39 11.13 43.20
N HIS A 537 10.50 12.34 42.63
CA HIS A 537 10.60 12.53 41.19
C HIS A 537 12.05 12.55 40.68
N HIS A 538 12.27 11.78 39.62
CA HIS A 538 13.55 11.64 38.96
C HIS A 538 13.41 11.78 37.44
N ARG A 539 14.41 12.41 36.83
CA ARG A 539 14.62 12.42 35.39
C ARG A 539 15.68 11.38 35.04
N MET A 540 15.32 10.44 34.17
CA MET A 540 16.22 9.41 33.66
C MET A 540 16.57 9.73 32.21
N ARG A 541 17.85 9.97 31.94
CA ARG A 541 18.39 10.15 30.58
C ARG A 541 18.97 8.82 30.12
N VAL A 542 18.42 8.28 29.03
CA VAL A 542 18.82 7.00 28.45
C VAL A 542 19.55 7.30 27.14
N GLU A 543 20.84 7.00 27.04
CA GLU A 543 21.66 7.27 25.85
C GLU A 543 22.01 5.95 25.16
N ALA A 544 21.82 5.90 23.84
CA ALA A 544 22.25 4.76 23.04
C ALA A 544 23.71 4.93 22.59
N ASP A 545 24.50 3.87 22.72
CA ASP A 545 25.86 3.82 22.18
C ASP A 545 25.78 3.59 20.67
N LEU A 546 26.25 4.54 19.86
CA LEU A 546 26.18 4.46 18.39
C LEU A 546 27.15 3.44 17.78
N HIS A 547 28.08 2.91 18.56
CA HIS A 547 29.07 1.93 18.12
C HIS A 547 28.78 0.52 18.65
N ASP A 548 27.91 0.38 19.65
CA ASP A 548 27.49 -0.90 20.21
C ASP A 548 25.97 -0.98 20.36
N PRO A 549 25.26 -1.68 19.45
CA PRO A 549 23.80 -1.78 19.49
C PRO A 549 23.27 -2.52 20.72
N SER A 550 24.12 -3.22 21.48
CA SER A 550 23.72 -3.95 22.68
C SER A 550 23.74 -3.08 23.95
N ARG A 551 24.23 -1.83 23.85
CA ARG A 551 24.50 -0.98 25.01
C ARG A 551 23.64 0.28 25.04
N VAL A 552 23.11 0.57 26.24
CA VAL A 552 22.53 1.86 26.60
C VAL A 552 23.01 2.28 27.98
N ASP A 553 23.28 3.57 28.17
CA ASP A 553 23.68 4.14 29.46
C ASP A 553 22.52 4.95 30.06
N VAL A 554 22.27 4.79 31.36
CA VAL A 554 21.18 5.51 32.06
C VAL A 554 21.74 6.41 33.15
N ARG A 555 21.48 7.72 33.04
CA ARG A 555 21.82 8.72 34.06
C ARG A 555 20.56 9.20 34.75
N VAL A 556 20.55 9.16 36.08
CA VAL A 556 19.39 9.54 36.89
C VAL A 556 19.70 10.79 37.70
N ALA A 557 18.79 11.76 37.69
CA ALA A 557 18.89 12.97 38.49
C ALA A 557 17.56 13.28 39.17
N ALA A 558 17.60 13.68 40.45
CA ALA A 558 16.42 14.20 41.14
C ALA A 558 15.90 15.48 40.46
N TRP A 559 14.59 15.69 40.52
CA TRP A 559 13.91 16.83 39.89
C TRP A 559 12.68 17.21 40.73
N PRO A 560 12.21 18.48 40.74
CA PRO A 560 11.14 18.94 41.64
C PRO A 560 9.75 18.31 41.47
N GLY A 561 9.42 17.81 40.28
CA GLY A 561 8.11 17.28 39.88
C GLY A 561 7.47 18.13 38.78
N PRO A 562 6.45 17.62 38.07
CA PRO A 562 5.61 18.47 37.24
C PRO A 562 4.83 19.46 38.12
N VAL A 563 4.68 20.71 37.65
CA VAL A 563 3.87 21.71 38.36
C VAL A 563 2.39 21.46 38.02
N PRO A 564 1.50 21.28 39.02
CA PRO A 564 0.07 21.10 38.77
C PRO A 564 -0.52 22.24 37.94
N LEU A 565 -1.43 21.94 37.01
CA LEU A 565 -1.97 22.94 36.08
C LEU A 565 -2.55 24.18 36.79
N ALA A 566 -3.18 23.98 37.95
CA ALA A 566 -3.77 25.06 38.76
C ALA A 566 -2.74 26.05 39.35
N GLU A 567 -1.47 25.64 39.47
CA GLU A 567 -0.37 26.43 40.00
C GLU A 567 0.50 27.04 38.89
N GLN A 568 0.25 26.71 37.63
CA GLN A 568 1.06 27.18 36.50
C GLN A 568 0.73 28.64 36.14
N PRO A 569 1.73 29.53 36.01
CA PRO A 569 1.51 30.94 35.65
C PRO A 569 1.15 31.19 34.17
N GLY A 570 1.16 30.13 33.34
CA GLY A 570 1.00 30.20 31.89
C GLY A 570 2.30 30.60 31.18
N LEU A 571 2.66 29.87 30.13
CA LEU A 571 3.86 30.13 29.34
C LEU A 571 3.65 31.33 28.41
N VAL A 572 4.70 32.13 28.22
CA VAL A 572 4.79 33.12 27.13
C VAL A 572 5.69 32.53 26.06
N LEU A 573 5.15 32.27 24.87
CA LEU A 573 5.92 31.72 23.76
C LEU A 573 6.45 32.82 22.85
N ASP A 574 7.64 32.59 22.28
CA ASP A 574 8.24 33.43 21.24
C ASP A 574 8.50 32.58 19.99
N VAL A 575 7.92 32.97 18.86
CA VAL A 575 8.01 32.21 17.61
C VAL A 575 9.40 32.34 17.00
N ARG A 576 10.03 31.20 16.73
CA ARG A 576 11.37 31.10 16.11
C ARG A 576 11.26 30.33 14.79
N ARG A 577 11.54 31.01 13.68
CA ARG A 577 11.51 30.40 12.34
C ARG A 577 12.82 29.70 12.00
N GLY A 578 12.73 28.49 11.45
CA GLY A 578 13.89 27.75 10.95
C GLY A 578 13.53 26.49 10.16
N THR A 579 14.52 25.98 9.43
CA THR A 579 14.41 24.77 8.58
C THR A 579 15.13 23.56 9.17
N ASP A 580 15.71 23.69 10.37
CA ASP A 580 16.61 22.70 10.97
C ASP A 580 15.91 21.76 11.97
N ALA A 581 14.59 21.66 11.92
CA ALA A 581 13.81 20.81 12.83
C ALA A 581 13.90 19.32 12.46
N GLU A 582 13.87 18.42 13.45
CA GLU A 582 14.18 17.01 13.28
C GLU A 582 13.24 16.04 14.01
N CYS A 583 13.08 14.84 13.46
CA CYS A 583 12.26 13.76 14.01
C CYS A 583 13.01 12.84 15.00
N HIS A 584 14.28 13.12 15.29
CA HIS A 584 15.09 12.31 16.19
C HIS A 584 15.64 13.16 17.33
N LYS A 585 15.84 12.51 18.48
CA LYS A 585 16.30 13.19 19.70
C LYS A 585 17.81 13.03 19.87
N PHE A 586 18.57 13.84 19.14
CA PHE A 586 20.03 13.86 19.23
C PHE A 586 20.52 14.59 20.48
N ALA A 587 21.64 14.12 21.02
CA ALA A 587 22.32 14.76 22.13
C ALA A 587 22.92 16.13 21.75
N ASP A 588 23.23 16.35 20.47
CA ASP A 588 23.57 17.69 19.96
C ASP A 588 22.34 18.59 20.00
N ARG A 589 22.36 19.53 20.95
CA ARG A 589 21.31 20.52 21.15
C ARG A 589 21.72 21.93 20.75
N ARG A 590 22.90 22.14 20.14
CA ARG A 590 23.45 23.48 19.89
C ARG A 590 22.46 24.42 19.20
N TRP A 591 21.70 23.89 18.23
CA TRP A 591 20.68 24.66 17.52
C TRP A 591 19.49 25.05 18.40
N LEU A 592 18.95 24.09 19.18
CA LEU A 592 17.85 24.33 20.11
C LEU A 592 18.27 25.29 21.23
N ASP A 593 19.47 25.09 21.77
CA ASP A 593 20.02 25.91 22.85
C ASP A 593 20.31 27.34 22.37
N ALA A 594 20.67 27.54 21.09
CA ALA A 594 20.80 28.87 20.50
C ALA A 594 19.45 29.61 20.41
N HIS A 595 18.36 28.92 20.07
CA HIS A 595 17.01 29.53 20.10
C HIS A 595 16.57 29.87 21.52
N GLU A 596 16.85 29.00 22.49
CA GLU A 596 16.56 29.29 23.91
C GLU A 596 17.36 30.48 24.42
N ALA A 597 18.65 30.57 24.10
CA ALA A 597 19.48 31.70 24.46
C ALA A 597 18.99 33.02 23.84
N ALA A 598 18.47 32.97 22.61
CA ALA A 598 17.97 34.14 21.89
C ALA A 598 16.62 34.66 22.41
N THR A 599 15.78 33.81 23.01
CA THR A 599 14.44 34.18 23.51
C THR A 599 14.47 34.82 24.90
N GLY A 600 15.52 34.58 25.69
CA GLY A 600 15.67 35.11 27.06
C GLY A 600 14.90 34.31 28.12
N PRO A 601 15.09 34.61 29.42
CA PRO A 601 14.61 33.75 30.52
C PRO A 601 13.10 33.81 30.77
N ASP A 602 12.42 34.89 30.34
CA ASP A 602 11.00 35.14 30.63
C ASP A 602 10.04 34.54 29.58
N ARG A 603 10.59 34.01 28.49
CA ARG A 603 9.85 33.48 27.35
C ARG A 603 10.36 32.10 26.97
N THR A 604 9.54 31.32 26.29
CA THR A 604 9.89 29.98 25.80
C THR A 604 9.85 29.96 24.26
N PRO A 605 10.90 29.51 23.57
CA PRO A 605 10.87 29.43 22.10
C PRO A 605 9.87 28.36 21.63
N VAL A 606 9.10 28.68 20.60
CA VAL A 606 8.32 27.72 19.81
C VAL A 606 8.78 27.77 18.36
N LEU A 607 9.04 26.62 17.78
CA LEU A 607 9.57 26.51 16.43
C LEU A 607 8.44 26.62 15.41
N ALA A 608 8.71 27.36 14.34
CA ALA A 608 7.88 27.40 13.15
C ALA A 608 8.75 27.21 11.90
N ASP A 609 8.16 26.70 10.82
CA ASP A 609 8.85 26.71 9.54
C ASP A 609 8.87 28.11 8.90
N LEU A 610 9.51 28.22 7.74
CA LEU A 610 9.61 29.51 7.02
C LEU A 610 8.28 30.03 6.50
N THR A 611 7.27 29.16 6.35
CA THR A 611 5.92 29.55 5.94
C THR A 611 5.08 30.06 7.11
N GLY A 612 5.56 29.87 8.35
CA GLY A 612 4.84 30.24 9.57
C GLY A 612 3.92 29.12 10.10
N ALA A 613 4.08 27.88 9.65
CA ALA A 613 3.44 26.73 10.29
C ALA A 613 4.21 26.34 11.56
N LEU A 614 3.50 26.25 12.69
CA LEU A 614 4.07 25.81 13.95
C LEU A 614 4.48 24.34 13.89
N LEU A 615 5.61 24.05 14.52
CA LEU A 615 6.22 22.73 14.61
C LEU A 615 6.10 22.22 16.06
N GLU A 616 7.10 22.50 16.89
CA GLU A 616 7.16 22.06 18.29
C GLU A 616 7.93 23.07 19.15
N GLY A 617 7.92 22.91 20.48
CA GLY A 617 8.86 23.60 21.36
C GLY A 617 10.19 22.86 21.43
N THR A 618 11.24 23.50 21.97
CA THR A 618 12.61 22.91 22.01
C THR A 618 12.77 21.68 22.90
N ARG A 619 11.73 21.34 23.67
CA ARG A 619 11.67 20.20 24.60
C ARG A 619 10.28 19.56 24.66
N SER A 620 9.33 20.02 23.86
CA SER A 620 7.91 19.70 24.03
C SER A 620 7.20 19.69 22.69
N SER A 621 6.22 18.81 22.54
CA SER A 621 5.25 18.93 21.46
C SER A 621 4.22 20.02 21.80
N LEU A 622 3.49 20.47 20.78
CA LEU A 622 2.50 21.55 20.87
C LEU A 622 1.14 21.05 20.38
N ALA A 623 0.07 21.52 21.02
CA ALA A 623 -1.28 21.42 20.51
C ALA A 623 -2.13 22.63 20.89
N ALA A 624 -2.96 23.08 19.95
CA ALA A 624 -4.00 24.07 20.17
C ALA A 624 -5.34 23.37 20.45
N VAL A 625 -6.28 24.10 21.04
CA VAL A 625 -7.68 23.69 21.16
C VAL A 625 -8.51 24.65 20.33
N HIS A 626 -9.30 24.15 19.41
CA HIS A 626 -10.16 24.97 18.55
C HIS A 626 -11.54 24.31 18.43
N CYS A 627 -12.58 25.07 18.79
CA CYS A 627 -13.95 24.57 18.91
C CYS A 627 -14.03 23.29 19.78
N GLY A 628 -13.26 23.24 20.87
CA GLY A 628 -13.21 22.08 21.78
C GLY A 628 -12.57 20.82 21.21
N ARG A 629 -11.91 20.89 20.04
CA ARG A 629 -11.12 19.80 19.44
C ARG A 629 -9.64 20.10 19.55
N LEU A 630 -8.83 19.05 19.69
CA LEU A 630 -7.37 19.17 19.69
C LEU A 630 -6.88 19.40 18.26
N TRP A 631 -5.98 20.37 18.06
CA TRP A 631 -5.28 20.59 16.79
C TRP A 631 -3.78 20.54 17.00
N THR A 632 -3.10 19.59 16.35
CA THR A 632 -1.64 19.41 16.46
C THR A 632 -1.01 19.19 15.07
N PRO A 633 0.23 19.67 14.84
CA PRO A 633 0.95 19.43 13.59
C PRO A 633 1.15 17.94 13.26
N PRO A 634 1.18 17.55 11.97
CA PRO A 634 1.45 16.19 11.55
C PRO A 634 2.91 15.78 11.77
N LEU A 635 3.15 14.49 11.97
CA LEU A 635 4.51 13.92 12.01
C LEU A 635 5.12 13.88 10.59
N ASP A 636 5.53 15.04 10.11
CA ASP A 636 6.12 15.24 8.78
C ASP A 636 7.63 15.04 8.72
N GLY A 637 8.21 14.47 9.76
CA GLY A 637 9.64 14.32 9.92
C GLY A 637 10.35 15.55 10.49
N ARG A 638 9.72 16.73 10.55
CA ARG A 638 10.32 17.96 11.11
C ARG A 638 10.09 18.09 12.62
N ILE A 639 9.21 17.30 13.21
CA ILE A 639 8.95 17.30 14.65
C ILE A 639 9.26 15.95 15.26
N LEU A 640 9.62 15.95 16.54
CA LEU A 640 9.82 14.73 17.29
C LEU A 640 8.46 14.05 17.55
N PRO A 641 8.32 12.72 17.33
CA PRO A 641 7.15 11.97 17.74
C PRO A 641 7.11 11.84 19.27
N GLY A 642 6.72 12.92 19.94
CA GLY A 642 6.68 13.08 21.39
C GLY A 642 5.80 12.04 22.07
N THR A 643 6.34 11.27 23.02
CA THR A 643 5.52 10.36 23.85
C THR A 643 4.41 11.15 24.54
N GLY A 644 4.73 12.31 25.14
CA GLY A 644 3.72 13.23 25.71
C GLY A 644 2.56 13.57 24.75
N ARG A 645 2.85 13.94 23.50
CA ARG A 645 1.84 14.16 22.45
C ARG A 645 1.02 12.90 22.22
N ARG A 646 1.67 11.75 22.09
CA ARG A 646 0.97 10.46 21.91
C ARG A 646 0.00 10.16 23.05
N ALA A 647 0.36 10.43 24.30
CA ALA A 647 -0.54 10.21 25.43
C ALA A 647 -1.79 11.10 25.35
N VAL A 648 -1.62 12.35 24.96
CA VAL A 648 -2.77 13.25 24.75
C VAL A 648 -3.70 12.69 23.68
N LEU A 649 -3.14 12.21 22.56
CA LEU A 649 -3.92 11.62 21.47
C LEU A 649 -4.64 10.33 21.87
N ASP A 650 -3.99 9.46 22.65
CA ASP A 650 -4.57 8.20 23.12
C ASP A 650 -5.77 8.42 24.06
N LEU A 651 -5.85 9.57 24.74
CA LEU A 651 -6.97 9.95 25.61
C LEU A 651 -8.21 10.49 24.88
N LEU A 652 -8.11 10.73 23.57
CA LEU A 652 -9.14 11.34 22.74
C LEU A 652 -9.64 10.34 21.69
N GLY A 653 -10.90 10.46 21.28
CA GLY A 653 -11.40 9.77 20.09
C GLY A 653 -10.95 10.45 18.80
N PRO A 654 -10.99 9.76 17.64
CA PRO A 654 -10.51 10.31 16.37
C PRO A 654 -11.21 11.62 15.98
N ASP A 655 -12.53 11.75 16.22
CA ASP A 655 -13.29 12.96 15.86
C ASP A 655 -12.97 14.18 16.73
N ALA A 656 -12.30 13.98 17.87
CA ALA A 656 -11.86 15.05 18.76
C ALA A 656 -10.45 15.59 18.41
N VAL A 657 -9.82 15.07 17.35
CA VAL A 657 -8.46 15.42 16.96
C VAL A 657 -8.41 15.86 15.49
N ARG A 658 -7.77 17.00 15.25
CA ARG A 658 -7.33 17.49 13.94
C ARG A 658 -5.82 17.41 13.87
N ILE A 659 -5.30 16.54 13.01
CA ILE A 659 -3.87 16.49 12.68
C ILE A 659 -3.67 17.22 11.36
N ALA A 660 -3.11 18.43 11.42
CA ALA A 660 -2.93 19.30 10.24
C ALA A 660 -1.91 20.39 10.58
N PRO A 661 -1.23 21.00 9.58
CA PRO A 661 -0.39 22.18 9.81
C PRO A 661 -1.14 23.22 10.62
N LEU A 662 -0.48 23.85 11.59
CA LEU A 662 -1.07 24.87 12.47
C LEU A 662 -0.38 26.22 12.20
N PRO A 663 -0.94 27.09 11.34
CA PRO A 663 -0.35 28.39 11.07
C PRO A 663 -0.35 29.29 12.30
N VAL A 664 0.73 30.04 12.54
CA VAL A 664 0.82 31.03 13.62
C VAL A 664 -0.35 32.02 13.56
N GLY A 665 -0.75 32.42 12.36
CA GLY A 665 -1.84 33.38 12.14
C GLY A 665 -3.22 32.87 12.57
N GLU A 666 -3.44 31.56 12.69
CA GLU A 666 -4.73 30.99 13.12
C GLU A 666 -4.85 30.86 14.64
N LEU A 667 -3.78 31.12 15.40
CA LEU A 667 -3.80 30.97 16.86
C LEU A 667 -4.79 31.90 17.55
N ALA A 668 -5.04 33.09 17.00
CA ALA A 668 -5.98 34.06 17.57
C ALA A 668 -7.42 33.52 17.66
N ASP A 669 -7.77 32.58 16.78
CA ASP A 669 -9.10 31.97 16.69
C ASP A 669 -9.21 30.65 17.50
N THR A 670 -8.19 30.31 18.29
CA THR A 670 -8.17 29.08 19.10
C THR A 670 -8.63 29.34 20.54
N ASP A 671 -9.25 28.35 21.16
CA ASP A 671 -9.72 28.38 22.54
C ASP A 671 -8.56 28.33 23.56
N GLY A 672 -7.42 27.77 23.15
CA GLY A 672 -6.26 27.61 24.00
C GLY A 672 -5.07 26.97 23.28
N LEU A 673 -3.90 27.04 23.91
CA LEU A 673 -2.66 26.43 23.43
C LEU A 673 -1.89 25.83 24.61
N PHE A 674 -1.26 24.68 24.40
CA PHE A 674 -0.40 24.07 25.41
C PHE A 674 0.81 23.34 24.82
N LEU A 675 1.85 23.23 25.63
CA LEU A 675 2.99 22.37 25.40
C LEU A 675 2.85 21.07 26.20
N VAL A 676 3.37 19.96 25.68
CA VAL A 676 3.36 18.67 26.38
C VAL A 676 4.66 17.91 26.16
N ASN A 677 5.21 17.35 27.25
CA ASN A 677 6.32 16.39 27.19
C ASN A 677 6.20 15.35 28.31
N ALA A 678 7.01 14.29 28.22
CA ALA A 678 6.96 13.16 29.15
C ALA A 678 7.34 13.49 30.61
N LEU A 679 7.99 14.63 30.86
CA LEU A 679 8.58 14.96 32.15
C LEU A 679 7.79 16.04 32.90
N ARG A 680 7.27 17.04 32.18
CA ARG A 680 6.49 18.17 32.72
C ARG A 680 4.99 17.98 32.59
N GLY A 681 4.53 17.00 31.81
CA GLY A 681 3.12 16.89 31.45
C GLY A 681 2.67 18.08 30.60
N ILE A 682 1.42 18.50 30.77
CA ILE A 682 0.82 19.64 30.08
C ILE A 682 1.24 20.95 30.74
N GLN A 683 1.65 21.91 29.91
CA GLN A 683 1.96 23.28 30.30
C GLN A 683 1.14 24.24 29.44
N TRP A 684 0.19 24.96 30.05
CA TRP A 684 -0.67 25.87 29.30
C TRP A 684 0.07 27.14 28.88
N VAL A 685 -0.35 27.71 27.76
CA VAL A 685 0.22 28.94 27.20
C VAL A 685 -0.76 30.08 27.43
N ARG A 686 -0.24 31.20 27.93
CA ARG A 686 -1.02 32.44 28.11
C ARG A 686 -0.84 33.43 26.97
N GLU A 687 0.32 33.46 26.33
CA GLU A 687 0.63 34.41 25.25
C GLU A 687 1.57 33.79 24.21
N VAL A 688 1.38 34.18 22.95
CA VAL A 688 2.33 33.87 21.86
C VAL A 688 2.74 35.18 21.19
N HIS A 689 4.05 35.37 21.03
CA HIS A 689 4.65 36.52 20.38
C HIS A 689 5.37 36.09 19.10
N ASP A 690 5.29 36.89 18.04
CA ASP A 690 6.01 36.69 16.79
C ASP A 690 6.64 38.00 16.32
N GLY A 691 7.97 38.02 16.17
CA GLY A 691 8.70 39.25 15.85
C GLY A 691 8.49 40.38 16.86
N GLY A 692 8.16 40.04 18.12
CA GLY A 692 7.84 41.00 19.18
C GLY A 692 6.36 41.46 19.23
N ALA A 693 5.54 41.09 18.24
CA ALA A 693 4.11 41.38 18.25
C ALA A 693 3.32 40.27 18.98
N LEU A 694 2.31 40.66 19.76
CA LEU A 694 1.38 39.70 20.37
C LEU A 694 0.47 39.10 19.28
N VAL A 695 0.50 37.77 19.14
CA VAL A 695 -0.30 37.01 18.16
C VAL A 695 -1.60 36.50 18.79
N ALA A 696 -1.50 35.92 19.98
CA ALA A 696 -2.63 35.33 20.67
C ALA A 696 -2.44 35.41 22.18
N ARG A 697 -3.57 35.48 22.91
CA ARG A 697 -3.59 35.54 24.37
C ARG A 697 -4.79 34.78 24.93
N TRP A 698 -4.56 34.01 25.99
CA TRP A 698 -5.58 33.31 26.77
C TRP A 698 -5.39 33.61 28.25
N ASP A 699 -6.46 33.99 28.94
CA ASP A 699 -6.38 34.35 30.36
C ASP A 699 -6.38 33.13 31.28
N THR A 700 -6.92 31.99 30.83
CA THR A 700 -6.94 30.72 31.58
C THR A 700 -6.84 29.53 30.62
N PRO A 701 -6.39 28.34 31.06
CA PRO A 701 -6.42 27.14 30.23
C PRO A 701 -7.85 26.72 29.90
N ASP A 702 -8.11 26.27 28.68
CA ASP A 702 -9.43 25.86 28.24
C ASP A 702 -9.93 24.55 28.92
N PRO A 703 -11.24 24.23 28.86
CA PRO A 703 -11.79 23.04 29.50
C PRO A 703 -11.20 21.71 29.03
N LEU A 704 -10.84 21.57 27.74
CA LEU A 704 -10.21 20.36 27.23
C LEU A 704 -8.80 20.20 27.80
N THR A 705 -7.99 21.27 27.81
CA THR A 705 -6.65 21.26 28.42
C THR A 705 -6.70 20.85 29.89
N ARG A 706 -7.66 21.37 30.68
CA ARG A 706 -7.83 20.98 32.10
C ARG A 706 -8.16 19.49 32.27
N ARG A 707 -9.07 18.97 31.44
CA ARG A 707 -9.44 17.54 31.46
C ARG A 707 -8.26 16.65 31.09
N LEU A 708 -7.52 17.01 30.05
CA LEU A 708 -6.33 16.27 29.61
C LEU A 708 -5.24 16.27 30.70
N ALA A 709 -4.95 17.43 31.30
CA ALA A 709 -3.93 17.53 32.35
C ALA A 709 -4.27 16.66 33.57
N THR A 710 -5.55 16.61 33.95
CA THR A 710 -6.04 15.74 35.04
C THR A 710 -5.86 14.26 34.69
N ARG A 711 -6.27 13.84 33.48
CA ARG A 711 -6.16 12.45 33.04
C ARG A 711 -4.72 11.97 32.83
N LEU A 712 -3.77 12.86 32.58
CA LEU A 712 -2.35 12.51 32.43
C LEU A 712 -1.60 12.43 33.77
N ALA A 713 -2.15 13.01 34.82
CA ALA A 713 -1.58 12.95 36.16
C ALA A 713 -1.96 11.67 36.92
N HIS A 714 -3.00 10.97 36.46
CA HIS A 714 -3.46 9.66 36.93
C HIS A 714 -3.04 8.57 35.95
#